data_AF-A0A7K3L3U5-F1
#
_entry.id   AF-A0A7K3L3U5-F1
#
_cell.length_a   1.000
_cell.length_b   1.000
_cell.length_c   1.000
_cell.angle_alpha   90.00
_cell.angle_beta   90.00
_cell.angle_gamma   90.00
#
_symmetry.space_group_name_H-M   'P 1'
#
loop_
_entity.id
_entity.type
_entity.pdbx_description
1 polymer ?
#
loop_
_entity_poly.entity_id
_entity_poly.type
_entity_poly.pdbx_seq_one_letter_code
_entity_poly.pdbx_strand_id
1 'polypeptide(L)'
;MAGASGELPQAGGGTMLSQINRKVASAALACALVIGGAGTVAMAQASFEAQQAHAAPAGAWKQSGDRWWYAYSAGGYAKSGWAKIKGVWYLFDDAGWMTTGWQMWKGAWYYLHPESGAMATGWTLVDGKWYWMDASGAMRTGWIQLNGTWYYLTGSGAMAEGWVLDRGTWYYLNPESGSMATGWALVGNTWYYLEGSGAMATGWVQLDGTWYYLDGSGAMAEGWVLDRGTWYYLEPGSGAMATGWKMVDGKWYHLQPSGAMTSNTWVGDYYVGGDGSMLTGAWVDGYYVGEDGKWIPNYVAPEEPGKPDPDPDDPKDPVAPNPDPDDPKDPTEPDPDPEEPEDPILPDPVLADFDCEVVKDADGSLGVSITGYHGSESTIVIPSATSKGVPVTSARLTGSRDITTVDASGCASLRSLDCSSLILTDLELEGCDSLETLDCGMSVLFIDPYQLPSLTELRCTSDQSEFDSAKVSTWGALNASTGTWERTKRFATPAAVGEPTHDGTDFDFREVNLPDAKAIAITGYHGNNPDVTIPHRINGYEVTHVILTDNPAIESIDASGCPSLRALICGWTMSLGGGSGTVYALRSVNVAGCDKLLELECRNGSLDTIDLAGCGSLEYLNIMSIWSSQDDSQKKLDTLDLSDCASLSFLECSGHPLANLTLPATKALRYIGVSGSHLTSLELEGYANLENLSCASKTLASLRIASCPSLKGVGAAAANGPVTPYVRNELATLEITDCPAMTSLFCYDSKVSSLDLQGMPRLEYVELSGNQLTSLDASGLAALKNLSCRNNQLASLSIDGCPQLQRVDCSENQLAALRTGKLPQLTMLVASGNPLTDLDVSQAAALESLYITGSSLTTFDPFACPSLTELQCFGCADLDMTLIEQWGDLDTTDHKNIWVKKNL
;
A
#
# COMPACT_ATOMS: atom_id res chain seq x y z
N MET A 1 -10.54 -43.63 -67.39
CA MET A 1 -10.23 -44.92 -68.05
C MET A 1 -9.50 -45.80 -67.06
N ALA A 2 -9.99 -47.05 -66.91
CA ALA A 2 -9.39 -48.23 -66.25
C ALA A 2 -8.81 -48.05 -64.82
N GLY A 3 -9.26 -48.70 -63.75
CA GLY A 3 -9.96 -49.98 -63.60
C GLY A 3 -8.98 -51.08 -63.19
N ALA A 4 -8.96 -51.46 -61.90
CA ALA A 4 -8.70 -52.82 -61.44
C ALA A 4 -8.94 -52.95 -59.93
N SER A 5 -9.77 -53.94 -59.63
CA SER A 5 -10.21 -54.51 -58.35
C SER A 5 -9.14 -55.32 -57.63
N GLY A 6 -9.22 -55.40 -56.30
CA GLY A 6 -8.54 -56.40 -55.48
C GLY A 6 -9.10 -56.43 -54.05
N GLU A 7 -9.80 -57.51 -53.72
CA GLU A 7 -10.45 -57.77 -52.43
C GLU A 7 -9.45 -57.96 -51.26
N LEU A 8 -10.00 -57.76 -50.06
CA LEU A 8 -9.43 -57.87 -48.71
C LEU A 8 -8.68 -59.18 -48.42
N PRO A 9 -7.83 -59.17 -47.37
CA PRO A 9 -8.14 -60.04 -46.25
C PRO A 9 -8.20 -59.30 -44.91
N GLN A 10 -9.18 -59.68 -44.10
CA GLN A 10 -9.30 -59.29 -42.69
C GLN A 10 -8.17 -59.87 -41.84
N ALA A 11 -7.54 -59.03 -41.00
CA ALA A 11 -7.21 -59.32 -39.60
C ALA A 11 -6.57 -58.08 -38.94
N GLY A 12 -7.08 -57.69 -37.76
CA GLY A 12 -6.35 -56.81 -36.83
C GLY A 12 -6.79 -55.34 -36.77
N GLY A 13 -8.09 -55.06 -36.64
CA GLY A 13 -8.58 -53.73 -36.29
C GLY A 13 -8.22 -53.37 -34.85
N GLY A 14 -7.23 -52.51 -34.65
CA GLY A 14 -6.87 -52.09 -33.29
C GLY A 14 -5.71 -51.12 -33.12
N THR A 15 -5.32 -50.30 -34.10
CA THR A 15 -4.21 -49.32 -33.86
C THR A 15 -4.28 -48.00 -34.64
N MET A 16 -5.17 -47.82 -35.61
CA MET A 16 -5.16 -46.59 -36.43
C MET A 16 -5.97 -45.43 -35.83
N LEU A 17 -7.07 -45.71 -35.11
CA LEU A 17 -7.85 -44.67 -34.40
C LEU A 17 -7.09 -44.08 -33.20
N SER A 18 -6.20 -44.86 -32.57
CA SER A 18 -5.35 -44.39 -31.46
C SER A 18 -4.18 -43.53 -31.92
N GLN A 19 -3.75 -43.63 -33.18
CA GLN A 19 -2.66 -42.81 -33.72
C GLN A 19 -3.16 -41.49 -34.32
N ILE A 20 -4.39 -41.45 -34.85
CA ILE A 20 -5.03 -40.21 -35.29
C ILE A 20 -5.40 -39.33 -34.10
N ASN A 21 -5.91 -39.90 -32.99
CA ASN A 21 -6.17 -39.14 -31.76
C ASN A 21 -4.90 -38.60 -31.10
N ARG A 22 -3.75 -39.28 -31.21
CA ARG A 22 -2.47 -38.75 -30.70
C ARG A 22 -1.96 -37.57 -31.52
N LYS A 23 -2.07 -37.60 -32.85
CA LYS A 23 -1.59 -36.50 -33.70
C LYS A 23 -2.49 -35.26 -33.65
N VAL A 24 -3.80 -35.41 -33.46
CA VAL A 24 -4.70 -34.28 -33.24
C VAL A 24 -4.48 -33.67 -31.84
N ALA A 25 -4.18 -34.49 -30.82
CA ALA A 25 -3.84 -34.00 -29.47
C ALA A 25 -2.48 -33.29 -29.40
N SER A 26 -1.46 -33.77 -30.12
CA SER A 26 -0.16 -33.09 -30.19
C SER A 26 -0.24 -31.73 -30.91
N ALA A 27 -1.15 -31.58 -31.89
CA ALA A 27 -1.40 -30.31 -32.55
C ALA A 27 -2.17 -29.31 -31.66
N ALA A 28 -3.10 -29.79 -30.83
CA ALA A 28 -3.77 -28.96 -29.83
C ALA A 28 -2.83 -28.49 -28.71
N LEU A 29 -1.87 -29.34 -28.30
CA LEU A 29 -0.85 -29.01 -27.29
C LEU A 29 0.18 -27.98 -27.80
N ALA A 30 0.50 -28.01 -29.10
CA ALA A 30 1.42 -27.06 -29.73
C ALA A 30 0.81 -25.67 -29.95
N CYS A 31 -0.52 -25.56 -30.10
CA CYS A 31 -1.19 -24.26 -30.21
C CYS A 31 -1.41 -23.56 -28.84
N ALA A 32 -1.43 -24.31 -27.73
CA ALA A 32 -1.51 -23.73 -26.38
C ALA A 32 -0.18 -23.14 -25.88
N LEU A 33 0.92 -23.37 -26.59
CA LEU A 33 2.27 -22.91 -26.23
C LEU A 33 2.57 -21.45 -26.58
N VAL A 34 1.62 -20.71 -27.17
CA VAL A 34 1.88 -19.31 -27.59
C VAL A 34 1.20 -18.29 -26.68
N ILE A 35 0.17 -18.61 -25.89
CA ILE A 35 -0.48 -17.65 -24.99
C ILE A 35 -1.11 -18.36 -23.78
N GLY A 36 -0.48 -18.32 -22.59
CA GLY A 36 -1.10 -18.71 -21.30
C GLY A 36 -0.23 -19.56 -20.36
N GLY A 37 0.01 -19.06 -19.13
CA GLY A 37 0.94 -19.61 -18.13
C GLY A 37 0.56 -20.93 -17.45
N ALA A 38 1.44 -21.37 -16.53
CA ALA A 38 1.59 -22.70 -15.92
C ALA A 38 0.33 -23.39 -15.32
N GLY A 39 -0.79 -22.68 -15.14
CA GLY A 39 -2.04 -23.26 -14.62
C GLY A 39 -2.71 -24.28 -15.56
N THR A 40 -2.44 -24.25 -16.86
CA THR A 40 -3.11 -25.12 -17.85
C THR A 40 -2.59 -26.57 -17.86
N VAL A 41 -1.34 -26.81 -17.44
CA VAL A 41 -0.68 -28.13 -17.51
C VAL A 41 -1.05 -29.02 -16.32
N ALA A 42 -1.14 -28.47 -15.11
CA ALA A 42 -1.58 -29.21 -13.92
C ALA A 42 -3.05 -29.68 -14.02
N MET A 43 -3.89 -28.87 -14.67
CA MET A 43 -5.32 -29.20 -14.88
C MET A 43 -5.54 -30.27 -15.97
N ALA A 44 -4.59 -30.43 -16.89
CA ALA A 44 -4.61 -31.51 -17.89
C ALA A 44 -4.19 -32.88 -17.31
N GLN A 45 -3.33 -32.88 -16.27
CA GLN A 45 -2.88 -34.12 -15.61
C GLN A 45 -3.93 -34.68 -14.63
N ALA A 46 -4.59 -33.81 -13.84
CA ALA A 46 -5.67 -34.20 -12.91
C ALA A 46 -6.91 -34.75 -13.66
N SER A 47 -7.22 -34.20 -14.84
CA SER A 47 -8.31 -34.68 -15.70
C SER A 47 -8.01 -36.04 -16.37
N PHE A 48 -6.75 -36.41 -16.53
CA PHE A 48 -6.33 -37.71 -17.08
C PHE A 48 -6.45 -38.86 -16.05
N GLU A 49 -6.20 -38.61 -14.76
CA GLU A 49 -6.33 -39.62 -13.70
C GLU A 49 -7.77 -39.83 -13.22
N ALA A 50 -8.61 -38.78 -13.27
CA ALA A 50 -10.06 -38.92 -13.04
C ALA A 50 -10.74 -39.87 -14.07
N GLN A 51 -10.13 -40.08 -15.24
CA GLN A 51 -10.60 -41.04 -16.23
C GLN A 51 -10.15 -42.50 -15.98
N GLN A 52 -9.24 -42.77 -15.02
CA GLN A 52 -8.72 -44.12 -14.76
C GLN A 52 -9.37 -44.86 -13.56
N ALA A 53 -10.38 -44.30 -12.89
CA ALA A 53 -11.09 -45.04 -11.85
C ALA A 53 -12.12 -46.01 -12.45
N HIS A 54 -11.90 -47.31 -12.25
CA HIS A 54 -12.75 -48.41 -12.73
C HIS A 54 -14.19 -48.28 -12.20
N ALA A 55 -15.17 -48.60 -13.04
CA ALA A 55 -16.57 -48.72 -12.63
C ALA A 55 -16.69 -49.65 -11.40
N ALA A 56 -17.47 -49.23 -10.40
CA ALA A 56 -17.66 -50.02 -9.20
C ALA A 56 -18.32 -51.38 -9.56
N PRO A 57 -17.91 -52.49 -8.91
CA PRO A 57 -18.58 -53.78 -9.08
C PRO A 57 -20.10 -53.67 -8.87
N ALA A 58 -20.86 -54.53 -9.56
CA ALA A 58 -22.31 -54.60 -9.36
C ALA A 58 -22.63 -54.87 -7.87
N GLY A 59 -23.65 -54.18 -7.35
CA GLY A 59 -23.93 -54.11 -5.93
C GLY A 59 -25.24 -53.41 -5.63
N ALA A 60 -25.48 -53.13 -4.35
CA ALA A 60 -26.68 -52.47 -3.87
C ALA A 60 -26.34 -51.41 -2.81
N TRP A 61 -27.03 -50.27 -2.90
CA TRP A 61 -27.05 -49.27 -1.84
C TRP A 61 -27.70 -49.84 -0.59
N LYS A 62 -27.10 -49.53 0.56
CA LYS A 62 -27.55 -49.93 1.89
C LYS A 62 -27.57 -48.68 2.77
N GLN A 63 -28.59 -48.60 3.62
CA GLN A 63 -28.78 -47.49 4.54
C GLN A 63 -28.72 -48.01 5.98
N SER A 64 -28.07 -47.26 6.86
CA SER A 64 -28.04 -47.52 8.30
C SER A 64 -28.14 -46.19 9.05
N GLY A 65 -29.30 -45.91 9.63
CA GLY A 65 -29.64 -44.56 10.07
C GLY A 65 -29.72 -43.60 8.88
N ASP A 66 -29.15 -42.41 9.01
CA ASP A 66 -29.16 -41.39 7.95
C ASP A 66 -27.97 -41.52 6.98
N ARG A 67 -27.16 -42.56 7.11
CA ARG A 67 -25.95 -42.78 6.30
C ARG A 67 -26.11 -43.93 5.32
N TRP A 68 -25.51 -43.75 4.14
CA TRP A 68 -25.55 -44.68 3.03
C TRP A 68 -24.18 -45.27 2.75
N TRP A 69 -24.14 -46.52 2.30
CA TRP A 69 -22.95 -47.20 1.81
C TRP A 69 -23.31 -48.15 0.66
N TYR A 70 -22.32 -48.56 -0.14
CA TYR A 70 -22.56 -49.40 -1.31
C TYR A 70 -21.90 -50.77 -1.16
N ALA A 71 -22.71 -51.83 -1.08
CA ALA A 71 -22.27 -53.21 -0.91
C ALA A 71 -22.12 -53.92 -2.26
N TYR A 72 -20.98 -54.58 -2.50
CA TYR A 72 -20.75 -55.32 -3.75
C TYR A 72 -21.39 -56.72 -3.71
N SER A 73 -21.97 -57.16 -4.82
CA SER A 73 -22.63 -58.48 -4.95
C SER A 73 -21.67 -59.66 -4.79
N ALA A 74 -20.37 -59.44 -5.02
CA ALA A 74 -19.31 -60.44 -4.84
C ALA A 74 -18.72 -60.45 -3.41
N GLY A 75 -19.23 -59.61 -2.50
CA GLY A 75 -18.67 -59.38 -1.16
C GLY A 75 -17.80 -58.12 -1.09
N GLY A 76 -17.74 -57.49 0.09
CA GLY A 76 -17.07 -56.21 0.31
C GLY A 76 -17.96 -54.99 0.04
N TYR A 77 -17.39 -53.79 0.14
CA TYR A 77 -18.09 -52.51 -0.05
C TYR A 77 -17.16 -51.37 -0.48
N ALA A 78 -17.75 -50.29 -1.00
CA ALA A 78 -17.02 -49.07 -1.38
C ALA A 78 -16.54 -48.29 -0.15
N LYS A 79 -15.26 -47.91 -0.11
CA LYS A 79 -14.63 -47.13 0.97
C LYS A 79 -13.36 -46.44 0.50
N SER A 80 -12.91 -45.44 1.25
CA SER A 80 -11.63 -44.73 1.07
C SER A 80 -11.44 -44.15 -0.33
N GLY A 81 -12.47 -43.47 -0.87
CA GLY A 81 -12.35 -42.73 -2.12
C GLY A 81 -13.53 -42.86 -3.08
N TRP A 82 -13.27 -42.51 -4.33
CA TRP A 82 -14.26 -42.38 -5.38
C TRP A 82 -14.73 -43.73 -5.93
N ALA A 83 -16.03 -43.87 -6.16
CA ALA A 83 -16.60 -45.00 -6.89
C ALA A 83 -17.67 -44.55 -7.89
N LYS A 84 -17.59 -45.08 -9.11
CA LYS A 84 -18.58 -44.84 -10.16
C LYS A 84 -19.64 -45.92 -10.15
N ILE A 85 -20.84 -45.60 -9.67
CA ILE A 85 -21.95 -46.52 -9.49
C ILE A 85 -23.04 -46.16 -10.50
N LYS A 86 -23.36 -47.08 -11.42
CA LYS A 86 -24.34 -46.87 -12.49
C LYS A 86 -24.14 -45.57 -13.29
N GLY A 87 -22.89 -45.18 -13.49
CA GLY A 87 -22.52 -43.98 -14.26
C GLY A 87 -22.36 -42.70 -13.44
N VAL A 88 -22.72 -42.69 -12.16
CA VAL A 88 -22.62 -41.52 -11.27
C VAL A 88 -21.46 -41.70 -10.29
N TRP A 89 -20.73 -40.61 -10.00
CA TRP A 89 -19.62 -40.61 -9.06
C TRP A 89 -20.08 -40.29 -7.64
N TYR A 90 -19.53 -41.04 -6.68
CA TYR A 90 -19.75 -40.90 -5.24
C TYR A 90 -18.41 -40.98 -4.51
N LEU A 91 -18.28 -40.29 -3.39
CA LEU A 91 -17.11 -40.32 -2.53
C LEU A 91 -17.45 -41.05 -1.22
N PHE A 92 -16.55 -41.93 -0.76
CA PHE A 92 -16.73 -42.71 0.47
C PHE A 92 -15.59 -42.46 1.43
N ASP A 93 -15.91 -42.33 2.72
CA ASP A 93 -14.93 -42.24 3.81
C ASP A 93 -14.23 -43.59 4.06
N ASP A 94 -13.26 -43.62 4.98
CA ASP A 94 -12.49 -44.83 5.29
C ASP A 94 -13.31 -45.97 5.90
N ALA A 95 -14.43 -45.65 6.52
CA ALA A 95 -15.37 -46.62 7.06
C ALA A 95 -16.35 -47.14 6.00
N GLY A 96 -16.41 -46.49 4.83
CA GLY A 96 -17.27 -46.84 3.70
C GLY A 96 -18.60 -46.10 3.65
N TRP A 97 -18.76 -45.02 4.42
CA TRP A 97 -19.94 -44.16 4.33
C TRP A 97 -19.80 -43.18 3.18
N MET A 98 -20.88 -43.03 2.42
CA MET A 98 -20.99 -42.02 1.38
C MET A 98 -20.97 -40.62 2.00
N THR A 99 -20.13 -39.75 1.44
CA THR A 99 -20.01 -38.35 1.88
C THR A 99 -20.87 -37.41 1.03
N THR A 100 -21.18 -36.24 1.59
CA THR A 100 -21.99 -35.18 0.97
C THR A 100 -21.40 -33.80 1.26
N GLY A 101 -21.86 -32.76 0.57
CA GLY A 101 -21.40 -31.38 0.70
C GLY A 101 -20.05 -31.13 0.03
N TRP A 102 -19.38 -30.05 0.44
CA TRP A 102 -18.03 -29.71 -0.02
C TRP A 102 -17.00 -30.70 0.50
N GLN A 103 -16.17 -31.24 -0.40
CA GLN A 103 -15.14 -32.22 -0.08
C GLN A 103 -13.82 -31.81 -0.74
N MET A 104 -12.78 -31.61 0.06
CA MET A 104 -11.43 -31.40 -0.44
C MET A 104 -10.80 -32.76 -0.71
N TRP A 105 -10.50 -33.05 -1.98
CA TRP A 105 -9.89 -34.31 -2.38
C TRP A 105 -8.65 -34.05 -3.23
N LYS A 106 -7.48 -34.43 -2.68
CA LYS A 106 -6.17 -34.33 -3.35
C LYS A 106 -5.86 -32.93 -3.92
N GLY A 107 -6.27 -31.88 -3.23
CA GLY A 107 -5.99 -30.49 -3.60
C GLY A 107 -7.01 -29.82 -4.52
N ALA A 108 -8.13 -30.49 -4.81
CA ALA A 108 -9.27 -29.89 -5.50
C ALA A 108 -10.54 -30.03 -4.67
N TRP A 109 -11.41 -29.03 -4.74
CA TRP A 109 -12.73 -29.05 -4.12
C TRP A 109 -13.73 -29.74 -5.03
N TYR A 110 -14.56 -30.60 -4.45
CA TYR A 110 -15.68 -31.28 -5.09
C TYR A 110 -16.94 -30.99 -4.29
N TYR A 111 -18.10 -30.96 -4.96
CA TYR A 111 -19.38 -30.84 -4.29
C TYR A 111 -20.20 -32.11 -4.52
N LEU A 112 -20.65 -32.73 -3.44
CA LEU A 112 -21.44 -33.95 -3.44
C LEU A 112 -22.86 -33.57 -3.00
N HIS A 113 -23.85 -33.68 -3.87
CA HIS A 113 -25.20 -33.19 -3.59
C HIS A 113 -25.76 -33.76 -2.27
N PRO A 114 -26.14 -32.94 -1.28
CA PRO A 114 -26.58 -33.42 0.04
C PRO A 114 -27.69 -34.48 0.02
N GLU A 115 -28.63 -34.34 -0.92
CA GLU A 115 -29.78 -35.24 -1.06
C GLU A 115 -29.43 -36.62 -1.63
N SER A 116 -28.33 -36.75 -2.38
CA SER A 116 -28.05 -37.95 -3.18
C SER A 116 -26.63 -38.49 -3.09
N GLY A 117 -25.67 -37.69 -2.61
CA GLY A 117 -24.23 -37.97 -2.65
C GLY A 117 -23.62 -37.97 -4.06
N ALA A 118 -24.40 -37.64 -5.09
CA ALA A 118 -23.90 -37.56 -6.45
C ALA A 118 -22.93 -36.38 -6.59
N MET A 119 -21.79 -36.62 -7.23
CA MET A 119 -20.83 -35.57 -7.57
C MET A 119 -21.43 -34.56 -8.55
N ALA A 120 -21.35 -33.29 -8.20
CA ALA A 120 -21.76 -32.20 -9.05
C ALA A 120 -20.77 -31.98 -10.20
N THR A 121 -21.32 -31.65 -11.37
CA THR A 121 -20.59 -31.21 -12.56
C THR A 121 -21.36 -30.05 -13.19
N GLY A 122 -20.64 -29.09 -13.77
CA GLY A 122 -21.21 -27.86 -14.31
C GLY A 122 -21.57 -26.83 -13.25
N TRP A 123 -22.47 -25.91 -13.60
CA TRP A 123 -22.95 -24.86 -12.72
C TRP A 123 -23.71 -25.45 -11.53
N THR A 124 -23.24 -25.13 -10.33
CA THR A 124 -23.78 -25.63 -9.07
C THR A 124 -24.06 -24.45 -8.15
N LEU A 125 -25.34 -24.28 -7.77
CA LEU A 125 -25.77 -23.25 -6.82
C LEU A 125 -25.68 -23.81 -5.41
N VAL A 126 -24.86 -23.19 -4.57
CA VAL A 126 -24.68 -23.56 -3.16
C VAL A 126 -24.80 -22.30 -2.32
N ASP A 127 -25.73 -22.31 -1.35
CA ASP A 127 -25.97 -21.19 -0.43
C ASP A 127 -26.13 -19.81 -1.11
N GLY A 128 -26.82 -19.81 -2.26
CA GLY A 128 -27.09 -18.59 -3.03
C GLY A 128 -25.93 -18.14 -3.94
N LYS A 129 -24.82 -18.88 -4.01
CA LYS A 129 -23.67 -18.56 -4.88
C LYS A 129 -23.45 -19.64 -5.93
N TRP A 130 -23.11 -19.21 -7.15
CA TRP A 130 -22.80 -20.13 -8.26
C TRP A 130 -21.34 -20.55 -8.25
N TYR A 131 -21.10 -21.83 -8.49
CA TYR A 131 -19.79 -22.44 -8.64
C TYR A 131 -19.74 -23.23 -9.94
N TRP A 132 -18.58 -23.27 -10.59
CA TRP A 132 -18.38 -24.12 -11.76
C TRP A 132 -17.53 -25.34 -11.41
N MET A 133 -18.14 -26.52 -11.52
CA MET A 133 -17.48 -27.81 -11.37
C MET A 133 -17.15 -28.33 -12.78
N ASP A 134 -15.89 -28.65 -13.07
CA ASP A 134 -15.53 -29.15 -14.40
C ASP A 134 -16.04 -30.58 -14.66
N ALA A 135 -15.73 -31.15 -15.83
CA ALA A 135 -16.19 -32.49 -16.20
C ALA A 135 -15.65 -33.60 -15.26
N SER A 136 -14.57 -33.35 -14.52
CA SER A 136 -14.05 -34.25 -13.49
C SER A 136 -14.73 -34.06 -12.13
N GLY A 137 -15.54 -33.00 -11.97
CA GLY A 137 -16.18 -32.60 -10.72
C GLY A 137 -15.32 -31.68 -9.86
N ALA A 138 -14.13 -31.27 -10.34
CA ALA A 138 -13.27 -30.34 -9.63
C ALA A 138 -13.77 -28.91 -9.79
N MET A 139 -13.84 -28.16 -8.69
CA MET A 139 -14.24 -26.76 -8.67
C MET A 139 -13.16 -25.89 -9.32
N ARG A 140 -13.58 -24.97 -10.19
CA ARG A 140 -12.69 -24.03 -10.87
C ARG A 140 -12.63 -22.69 -10.16
N THR A 141 -11.47 -22.05 -10.26
CA THR A 141 -11.22 -20.65 -9.86
C THR A 141 -10.61 -19.89 -11.05
N GLY A 142 -10.64 -18.56 -11.00
CA GLY A 142 -10.18 -17.68 -12.08
C GLY A 142 -11.12 -17.66 -13.28
N TRP A 143 -10.60 -17.21 -14.42
CA TRP A 143 -11.34 -17.11 -15.68
C TRP A 143 -11.71 -18.48 -16.26
N ILE A 144 -12.97 -18.63 -16.67
CA ILE A 144 -13.44 -19.75 -17.49
C ILE A 144 -14.22 -19.26 -18.69
N GLN A 145 -14.14 -19.99 -19.80
CA GLN A 145 -14.94 -19.74 -20.99
C GLN A 145 -15.88 -20.92 -21.25
N LEU A 146 -17.18 -20.64 -21.30
CA LEU A 146 -18.23 -21.63 -21.53
C LEU A 146 -19.07 -21.21 -22.73
N ASN A 147 -19.10 -22.03 -23.78
CA ASN A 147 -19.84 -21.76 -25.02
C ASN A 147 -19.57 -20.36 -25.62
N GLY A 148 -18.34 -19.87 -25.50
CA GLY A 148 -17.92 -18.55 -25.98
C GLY A 148 -18.13 -17.40 -25.00
N THR A 149 -18.82 -17.61 -23.88
CA THR A 149 -19.03 -16.61 -22.83
C THR A 149 -18.00 -16.76 -21.71
N TRP A 150 -17.38 -15.66 -21.29
CA TRP A 150 -16.42 -15.63 -20.20
C TRP A 150 -17.10 -15.37 -18.85
N TYR A 151 -16.58 -16.01 -17.81
CA TYR A 151 -16.98 -15.85 -16.40
C TYR A 151 -15.72 -15.82 -15.54
N TYR A 152 -15.80 -15.16 -14.38
CA TYR A 152 -14.72 -15.16 -13.40
C TYR A 152 -15.17 -15.83 -12.11
N LEU A 153 -14.38 -16.78 -11.60
CA LEU A 153 -14.61 -17.44 -10.32
C LEU A 153 -13.57 -16.91 -9.33
N THR A 154 -14.02 -16.36 -8.21
CA THR A 154 -13.14 -15.83 -7.15
C THR A 154 -12.22 -16.92 -6.57
N GLY A 155 -11.26 -16.55 -5.71
CA GLY A 155 -10.40 -17.51 -5.02
C GLY A 155 -11.17 -18.57 -4.19
N SER A 156 -12.42 -18.27 -3.80
CA SER A 156 -13.32 -19.21 -3.13
C SER A 156 -14.06 -20.16 -4.09
N GLY A 157 -13.94 -19.95 -5.40
CA GLY A 157 -14.70 -20.64 -6.46
C GLY A 157 -16.06 -20.04 -6.78
N ALA A 158 -16.54 -19.08 -5.98
CA ALA A 158 -17.81 -18.40 -6.25
C ALA A 158 -17.69 -17.51 -7.49
N MET A 159 -18.70 -17.56 -8.36
CA MET A 159 -18.84 -16.71 -9.54
C MET A 159 -18.90 -15.24 -9.13
N ALA A 160 -18.06 -14.42 -9.74
CA ALA A 160 -18.03 -12.99 -9.52
C ALA A 160 -19.09 -12.28 -10.37
N GLU A 161 -19.55 -11.16 -9.83
CA GLU A 161 -20.53 -10.24 -10.40
C GLU A 161 -19.98 -8.82 -10.20
N GLY A 162 -20.32 -7.90 -11.09
CA GLY A 162 -19.84 -6.52 -11.05
C GLY A 162 -18.37 -6.37 -11.42
N TRP A 163 -17.70 -5.36 -10.87
CA TRP A 163 -16.30 -5.06 -11.19
C TRP A 163 -15.33 -6.06 -10.56
N VAL A 164 -14.39 -6.55 -11.37
CA VAL A 164 -13.30 -7.45 -10.95
C VAL A 164 -11.98 -6.86 -11.42
N LEU A 165 -11.04 -6.71 -10.47
CA LEU A 165 -9.65 -6.40 -10.76
C LEU A 165 -8.84 -7.70 -10.79
N ASP A 166 -8.31 -8.04 -11.97
CA ASP A 166 -7.42 -9.18 -12.15
C ASP A 166 -6.09 -8.70 -12.74
N ARG A 167 -5.00 -8.88 -11.99
CA ARG A 167 -3.63 -8.54 -12.39
C ARG A 167 -3.47 -7.10 -12.91
N GLY A 168 -4.16 -6.15 -12.29
CA GLY A 168 -4.10 -4.74 -12.65
C GLY A 168 -5.01 -4.32 -13.80
N THR A 169 -5.86 -5.22 -14.32
CA THR A 169 -6.86 -4.90 -15.35
C THR A 169 -8.27 -5.06 -14.78
N TRP A 170 -9.11 -4.05 -15.00
CA TRP A 170 -10.52 -4.08 -14.61
C TRP A 170 -11.38 -4.77 -15.68
N TYR A 171 -12.32 -5.59 -15.21
CA TYR A 171 -13.33 -6.26 -16.00
C TYR A 171 -14.69 -6.08 -15.34
N TYR A 172 -15.76 -6.09 -16.13
CA TYR A 172 -17.12 -6.04 -15.60
C TYR A 172 -17.88 -7.32 -15.91
N LEU A 173 -18.43 -7.96 -14.87
CA LEU A 173 -19.24 -9.17 -14.96
C LEU A 173 -20.70 -8.78 -14.75
N ASN A 174 -21.57 -9.17 -15.67
CA ASN A 174 -22.99 -8.88 -15.59
C ASN A 174 -23.58 -9.40 -14.26
N PRO A 175 -24.22 -8.57 -13.42
CA PRO A 175 -24.72 -9.00 -12.12
C PRO A 175 -25.85 -10.04 -12.16
N GLU A 176 -26.57 -10.18 -13.28
CA GLU A 176 -27.67 -11.15 -13.41
C GLU A 176 -27.19 -12.52 -13.89
N SER A 177 -26.16 -12.55 -14.76
CA SER A 177 -25.71 -13.77 -15.43
C SER A 177 -24.27 -14.17 -15.10
N GLY A 178 -23.46 -13.29 -14.50
CA GLY A 178 -22.03 -13.45 -14.29
C GLY A 178 -21.18 -13.38 -15.56
N SER A 179 -21.78 -13.11 -16.72
CA SER A 179 -21.05 -13.06 -17.99
C SER A 179 -20.21 -11.80 -18.10
N MET A 180 -18.97 -11.93 -18.53
CA MET A 180 -18.09 -10.78 -18.81
C MET A 180 -18.68 -9.88 -19.90
N ALA A 181 -18.74 -8.58 -19.62
CA ALA A 181 -19.16 -7.56 -20.55
C ALA A 181 -18.04 -7.24 -21.55
N THR A 182 -18.46 -6.90 -22.77
CA THR A 182 -17.62 -6.35 -23.85
C THR A 182 -18.41 -5.27 -24.55
N GLY A 183 -17.72 -4.27 -25.08
CA GLY A 183 -18.32 -3.05 -25.63
C GLY A 183 -18.78 -2.09 -24.54
N TRP A 184 -19.74 -1.23 -24.89
CA TRP A 184 -20.33 -0.26 -23.95
C TRP A 184 -21.13 -0.95 -22.85
N ALA A 185 -20.82 -0.63 -21.61
CA ALA A 185 -21.57 -1.06 -20.43
C ALA A 185 -22.01 0.17 -19.63
N LEU A 186 -23.32 0.26 -19.36
CA LEU A 186 -23.87 1.24 -18.44
C LEU A 186 -23.90 0.64 -17.04
N VAL A 187 -23.10 1.19 -16.14
CA VAL A 187 -23.02 0.75 -14.75
C VAL A 187 -23.51 1.90 -13.86
N GLY A 188 -24.66 1.71 -13.22
CA GLY A 188 -25.35 2.81 -12.54
C GLY A 188 -25.82 3.85 -13.56
N ASN A 189 -25.19 5.03 -13.55
CA ASN A 189 -25.48 6.12 -14.49
C ASN A 189 -24.25 6.51 -15.33
N THR A 190 -23.21 5.67 -15.33
CA THR A 190 -21.92 5.96 -15.99
C THR A 190 -21.63 4.92 -17.06
N TRP A 191 -21.24 5.39 -18.24
CA TRP A 191 -20.83 4.53 -19.34
C TRP A 191 -19.35 4.17 -19.23
N TYR A 192 -19.05 2.90 -19.46
CA TYR A 192 -17.70 2.35 -19.55
C TYR A 192 -17.56 1.61 -20.87
N TYR A 193 -16.35 1.58 -21.42
CA TYR A 193 -16.06 0.76 -22.58
C TYR A 193 -15.15 -0.40 -22.20
N LEU A 194 -15.62 -1.63 -22.43
CA LEU A 194 -14.85 -2.85 -22.25
C LEU A 194 -14.38 -3.31 -23.63
N GLU A 195 -13.08 -3.48 -23.82
CA GLU A 195 -12.52 -3.93 -25.09
C GLU A 195 -12.98 -5.37 -25.43
N GLY A 196 -12.64 -5.86 -26.62
CA GLY A 196 -13.00 -7.23 -27.03
C GLY A 196 -12.44 -8.34 -26.12
N SER A 197 -11.40 -8.04 -25.34
CA SER A 197 -10.83 -8.90 -24.29
C SER A 197 -11.60 -8.83 -22.96
N GLY A 198 -12.52 -7.88 -22.81
CA GLY A 198 -13.21 -7.51 -21.56
C GLY A 198 -12.45 -6.52 -20.69
N ALA A 199 -11.22 -6.14 -21.06
CA ALA A 199 -10.44 -5.15 -20.35
C ALA A 199 -11.13 -3.77 -20.45
N MET A 200 -11.28 -3.09 -19.32
CA MET A 200 -11.81 -1.74 -19.28
C MET A 200 -10.84 -0.77 -19.95
N ALA A 201 -11.31 -0.03 -20.95
CA ALA A 201 -10.54 0.98 -21.63
C ALA A 201 -10.45 2.28 -20.81
N THR A 202 -9.31 2.95 -20.94
CA THR A 202 -9.06 4.31 -20.47
C THR A 202 -8.41 5.11 -21.59
N GLY A 203 -8.52 6.43 -21.54
CA GLY A 203 -8.07 7.35 -22.58
C GLY A 203 -8.94 7.33 -23.85
N TRP A 204 -8.33 7.72 -24.98
CA TRP A 204 -9.01 7.83 -26.27
C TRP A 204 -9.32 6.47 -26.89
N VAL A 205 -10.58 6.27 -27.26
CA VAL A 205 -11.05 5.08 -27.97
C VAL A 205 -11.78 5.50 -29.24
N GLN A 206 -11.41 4.89 -30.38
CA GLN A 206 -12.09 5.11 -31.66
C GLN A 206 -13.00 3.94 -32.00
N LEU A 207 -14.30 4.19 -32.11
CA LEU A 207 -15.32 3.20 -32.45
C LEU A 207 -16.09 3.65 -33.69
N ASP A 208 -16.08 2.83 -34.73
CA ASP A 208 -16.77 3.10 -36.00
C ASP A 208 -16.47 4.51 -36.58
N GLY A 209 -15.23 4.97 -36.41
CA GLY A 209 -14.77 6.29 -36.88
C GLY A 209 -15.09 7.46 -35.95
N THR A 210 -15.80 7.23 -34.85
CA THR A 210 -16.09 8.24 -33.82
C THR A 210 -15.13 8.08 -32.64
N TRP A 211 -14.58 9.18 -32.15
CA TRP A 211 -13.70 9.18 -30.98
C TRP A 211 -14.49 9.44 -29.70
N TYR A 212 -14.10 8.74 -28.64
CA TYR A 212 -14.61 8.86 -27.28
C TYR A 212 -13.42 8.96 -26.34
N TYR A 213 -13.63 9.57 -25.16
CA TYR A 213 -12.61 9.60 -24.12
C TYR A 213 -13.15 8.94 -22.86
N LEU A 214 -12.37 8.02 -22.30
CA LEU A 214 -12.64 7.35 -21.03
C LEU A 214 -11.62 7.88 -20.02
N ASP A 215 -12.05 8.37 -18.87
CA ASP A 215 -11.13 8.92 -17.87
C ASP A 215 -10.26 7.84 -17.20
N GLY A 216 -9.44 8.22 -16.22
CA GLY A 216 -8.59 7.28 -15.48
C GLY A 216 -9.35 6.20 -14.70
N SER A 217 -10.64 6.41 -14.42
CA SER A 217 -11.55 5.42 -13.83
C SER A 217 -12.26 4.55 -14.88
N GLY A 218 -12.06 4.85 -16.18
CA GLY A 218 -12.73 4.23 -17.32
C GLY A 218 -14.11 4.82 -17.62
N ALA A 219 -14.53 5.86 -16.91
CA ALA A 219 -15.82 6.51 -17.12
C ALA A 219 -15.77 7.35 -18.40
N MET A 220 -16.80 7.23 -19.24
CA MET A 220 -16.93 8.01 -20.46
C MET A 220 -17.11 9.50 -20.13
N ALA A 221 -16.19 10.31 -20.64
CA ALA A 221 -16.22 11.74 -20.45
C ALA A 221 -17.26 12.42 -21.37
N GLU A 222 -17.82 13.50 -20.87
CA GLU A 222 -18.72 14.41 -21.58
C GLU A 222 -18.29 15.86 -21.28
N GLY A 223 -18.54 16.78 -22.22
CA GLY A 223 -18.12 18.17 -22.12
C GLY A 223 -16.65 18.37 -22.48
N TRP A 224 -16.02 19.41 -21.91
CA TRP A 224 -14.62 19.73 -22.17
C TRP A 224 -13.68 18.73 -21.49
N VAL A 225 -12.73 18.21 -22.25
CA VAL A 225 -11.66 17.33 -21.77
C VAL A 225 -10.31 17.92 -22.19
N LEU A 226 -9.42 18.06 -21.22
CA LEU A 226 -8.02 18.42 -21.46
C LEU A 226 -7.19 17.13 -21.50
N ASP A 227 -6.59 16.83 -22.65
CA ASP A 227 -5.69 15.69 -22.78
C ASP A 227 -4.34 16.18 -23.33
N ARG A 228 -3.28 16.00 -22.54
CA ARG A 228 -1.89 16.37 -22.87
C ARG A 228 -1.77 17.82 -23.35
N GLY A 229 -2.35 18.76 -22.60
CA GLY A 229 -2.34 20.20 -22.89
C GLY A 229 -3.21 20.63 -24.08
N THR A 230 -3.99 19.73 -24.68
CA THR A 230 -4.91 20.04 -25.77
C THR A 230 -6.36 19.85 -25.32
N TRP A 231 -7.19 20.88 -25.47
CA TRP A 231 -8.62 20.79 -25.16
C TRP A 231 -9.39 20.11 -26.29
N TYR A 232 -10.34 19.26 -25.92
CA TYR A 232 -11.30 18.57 -26.78
C TYR A 232 -12.69 18.73 -26.19
N TYR A 233 -13.73 18.60 -27.01
CA TYR A 233 -15.10 18.64 -26.54
C TYR A 233 -15.82 17.33 -26.90
N LEU A 234 -16.38 16.66 -25.90
CA LEU A 234 -17.14 15.41 -26.03
C LEU A 234 -18.62 15.75 -25.87
N GLU A 235 -19.45 15.39 -26.85
CA GLU A 235 -20.86 15.77 -26.88
C GLU A 235 -21.65 15.16 -25.72
N PRO A 236 -22.26 15.99 -24.83
CA PRO A 236 -23.05 15.49 -23.71
C PRO A 236 -24.13 14.48 -24.13
N GLY A 237 -24.30 13.44 -23.34
CA GLY A 237 -25.18 12.29 -23.58
C GLY A 237 -24.62 11.21 -24.52
N SER A 238 -23.78 11.56 -25.50
CA SER A 238 -23.18 10.58 -26.43
C SER A 238 -21.70 10.31 -26.21
N GLY A 239 -20.96 11.24 -25.58
CA GLY A 239 -19.51 11.17 -25.43
C GLY A 239 -18.72 11.27 -26.74
N ALA A 240 -19.36 11.57 -27.86
CA ALA A 240 -18.71 11.65 -29.16
C ALA A 240 -17.87 12.94 -29.28
N MET A 241 -16.62 12.82 -29.71
CA MET A 241 -15.74 13.96 -29.89
C MET A 241 -16.23 14.90 -31.01
N ALA A 242 -16.42 16.16 -30.67
CA ALA A 242 -16.84 17.20 -31.60
C ALA A 242 -15.68 17.68 -32.49
N THR A 243 -16.02 18.11 -33.69
CA THR A 243 -15.11 18.76 -34.64
C THR A 243 -15.81 19.95 -35.31
N GLY A 244 -15.05 20.92 -35.79
CA GLY A 244 -15.56 22.16 -36.39
C GLY A 244 -16.03 23.19 -35.36
N TRP A 245 -16.88 24.13 -35.79
CA TRP A 245 -17.44 25.16 -34.91
C TRP A 245 -18.50 24.58 -33.98
N LYS A 246 -18.35 24.82 -32.68
CA LYS A 246 -19.26 24.37 -31.64
C LYS A 246 -19.65 25.52 -30.72
N MET A 247 -20.95 25.68 -30.49
CA MET A 247 -21.47 26.57 -29.47
C MET A 247 -21.56 25.83 -28.15
N VAL A 248 -20.91 26.35 -27.11
CA VAL A 248 -20.95 25.85 -25.73
C VAL A 248 -21.19 27.04 -24.82
N ASP A 249 -22.23 26.97 -23.99
CA ASP A 249 -22.61 28.03 -23.02
C ASP A 249 -22.65 29.46 -23.59
N GLY A 250 -23.15 29.59 -24.82
CA GLY A 250 -23.32 30.88 -25.50
C GLY A 250 -22.05 31.43 -26.16
N LYS A 251 -20.92 30.73 -26.07
CA LYS A 251 -19.65 31.07 -26.74
C LYS A 251 -19.37 30.10 -27.88
N TRP A 252 -18.78 30.61 -28.96
CA TRP A 252 -18.34 29.78 -30.09
C TRP A 252 -16.89 29.36 -29.91
N TYR A 253 -16.65 28.07 -30.10
CA TYR A 253 -15.32 27.46 -30.12
C TYR A 253 -15.12 26.76 -31.45
N HIS A 254 -13.87 26.61 -31.86
CA HIS A 254 -13.54 25.85 -33.05
C HIS A 254 -12.60 24.69 -32.73
N LEU A 255 -12.99 23.49 -33.15
CA LEU A 255 -12.27 22.23 -32.97
C LEU A 255 -11.74 21.77 -34.32
N GLN A 256 -10.46 21.40 -34.40
CA GLN A 256 -9.85 20.86 -35.61
C GLN A 256 -10.46 19.49 -35.99
N PRO A 257 -10.20 18.95 -37.21
CA PRO A 257 -10.60 17.58 -37.55
C PRO A 257 -10.04 16.50 -36.61
N SER A 258 -8.94 16.79 -35.92
CA SER A 258 -8.36 15.96 -34.85
C SER A 258 -9.12 16.07 -33.51
N GLY A 259 -10.08 17.00 -33.39
CA GLY A 259 -10.81 17.33 -32.16
C GLY A 259 -10.14 18.42 -31.31
N ALA A 260 -8.88 18.75 -31.59
CA ALA A 260 -8.11 19.76 -30.84
C ALA A 260 -8.74 21.16 -30.96
N MET A 261 -8.97 21.82 -29.82
CA MET A 261 -9.47 23.19 -29.78
C MET A 261 -8.41 24.16 -30.29
N THR A 262 -8.81 25.06 -31.18
CA THR A 262 -7.96 26.16 -31.64
C THR A 262 -8.02 27.34 -30.66
N SER A 263 -6.87 27.96 -30.37
CA SER A 263 -6.76 29.18 -29.56
C SER A 263 -5.72 30.13 -30.15
N ASN A 264 -5.82 31.42 -29.80
CA ASN A 264 -4.93 32.51 -30.23
C ASN A 264 -4.68 32.56 -31.75
N THR A 265 -5.71 32.31 -32.56
CA THR A 265 -5.53 32.18 -34.00
C THR A 265 -6.77 32.58 -34.80
N TRP A 266 -6.55 32.89 -36.07
CA TRP A 266 -7.62 33.16 -37.03
C TRP A 266 -8.16 31.84 -37.58
N VAL A 267 -9.47 31.66 -37.48
CA VAL A 267 -10.21 30.58 -38.14
C VAL A 267 -11.13 31.21 -39.18
N GLY A 268 -10.61 31.36 -40.40
CA GLY A 268 -11.30 32.11 -41.46
C GLY A 268 -11.34 33.61 -41.13
N ASP A 269 -12.54 34.20 -41.17
CA ASP A 269 -12.77 35.62 -40.86
C ASP A 269 -12.98 35.89 -39.35
N TYR A 270 -12.81 34.88 -38.50
CA TYR A 270 -13.08 34.95 -37.06
C TYR A 270 -11.80 34.69 -36.28
N TYR A 271 -11.64 35.36 -35.14
CA TYR A 271 -10.52 35.14 -34.25
C TYR A 271 -10.96 34.43 -32.98
N VAL A 272 -10.29 33.33 -32.63
CA VAL A 272 -10.46 32.64 -31.35
C VAL A 272 -9.35 33.08 -30.39
N GLY A 273 -9.75 33.54 -29.21
CA GLY A 273 -8.87 34.05 -28.17
C GLY A 273 -8.06 32.96 -27.47
N GLY A 274 -7.33 33.34 -26.43
CA GLY A 274 -6.48 32.42 -25.67
C GLY A 274 -7.25 31.34 -24.91
N ASP A 275 -8.47 31.64 -24.49
CA ASP A 275 -9.41 30.69 -23.89
C ASP A 275 -10.15 29.83 -24.94
N GLY A 276 -9.81 29.99 -26.23
CA GLY A 276 -10.42 29.29 -27.36
C GLY A 276 -11.77 29.83 -27.81
N SER A 277 -12.35 30.80 -27.08
CA SER A 277 -13.63 31.39 -27.44
C SER A 277 -13.49 32.41 -28.57
N MET A 278 -14.47 32.47 -29.46
CA MET A 278 -14.51 33.45 -30.55
C MET A 278 -14.73 34.86 -29.98
N LEU A 279 -13.82 35.78 -30.29
CA LEU A 279 -13.92 37.16 -29.83
C LEU A 279 -14.99 37.94 -30.60
N THR A 280 -15.69 38.83 -29.90
CA THR A 280 -16.67 39.78 -30.46
C THR A 280 -16.36 41.20 -29.97
N GLY A 281 -16.52 42.19 -30.83
CA GLY A 281 -16.38 43.62 -30.49
C GLY A 281 -14.96 44.05 -30.08
N ALA A 282 -13.93 43.29 -30.46
CA ALA A 282 -12.58 43.41 -29.91
C ALA A 282 -11.51 43.70 -30.98
N TRP A 283 -10.38 44.25 -30.54
CA TRP A 283 -9.18 44.44 -31.38
C TRP A 283 -8.17 43.32 -31.15
N VAL A 284 -7.62 42.79 -32.24
CA VAL A 284 -6.60 41.74 -32.26
C VAL A 284 -5.52 42.14 -33.27
N ASP A 285 -4.29 42.40 -32.79
CA ASP A 285 -3.12 42.72 -33.63
C ASP A 285 -3.37 43.79 -34.72
N GLY A 286 -4.18 44.81 -34.40
CA GLY A 286 -4.52 45.89 -35.33
C GLY A 286 -5.69 45.60 -36.28
N TYR A 287 -6.40 44.48 -36.09
CA TYR A 287 -7.65 44.14 -36.77
C TYR A 287 -8.82 44.16 -35.78
N TYR A 288 -9.96 44.72 -36.19
CA TYR A 288 -11.16 44.75 -35.35
C TYR A 288 -12.13 43.65 -35.76
N VAL A 289 -12.60 42.86 -34.81
CA VAL A 289 -13.73 41.93 -34.99
C VAL A 289 -15.01 42.59 -34.47
N GLY A 290 -16.08 42.57 -35.26
CA GLY A 290 -17.37 43.17 -34.91
C GLY A 290 -18.09 42.44 -33.79
N GLU A 291 -19.25 42.95 -33.38
CA GLU A 291 -20.12 42.31 -32.36
C GLU A 291 -20.61 40.91 -32.77
N ASP A 292 -20.60 40.60 -34.07
CA ASP A 292 -20.87 39.26 -34.61
C ASP A 292 -19.61 38.36 -34.69
N GLY A 293 -18.46 38.88 -34.22
CA GLY A 293 -17.15 38.23 -34.18
C GLY A 293 -16.40 38.22 -35.52
N LYS A 294 -17.00 38.76 -36.58
CA LYS A 294 -16.40 38.77 -37.90
C LYS A 294 -15.40 39.93 -38.04
N TRP A 295 -14.26 39.67 -38.66
CA TRP A 295 -13.30 40.72 -38.98
C TRP A 295 -13.88 41.82 -39.87
N ILE A 296 -13.69 43.07 -39.44
CA ILE A 296 -14.05 44.30 -40.16
C ILE A 296 -12.76 45.02 -40.61
N PRO A 297 -12.41 44.98 -41.91
CA PRO A 297 -11.23 45.67 -42.42
C PRO A 297 -11.32 47.20 -42.25
N ASN A 298 -10.24 47.84 -41.81
CA ASN A 298 -10.07 49.30 -41.71
C ASN A 298 -11.04 50.03 -40.75
N TYR A 299 -11.44 49.38 -39.65
CA TYR A 299 -12.26 50.03 -38.61
C TYR A 299 -11.48 51.16 -37.88
N VAL A 300 -12.15 52.22 -37.42
CA VAL A 300 -11.55 53.37 -36.70
C VAL A 300 -12.45 53.76 -35.51
N ALA A 301 -11.89 53.81 -34.29
CA ALA A 301 -12.63 54.14 -33.07
C ALA A 301 -12.85 55.67 -32.89
N PRO A 302 -13.98 56.13 -32.32
CA PRO A 302 -14.25 57.55 -32.06
C PRO A 302 -13.51 58.11 -30.80
N GLU A 303 -13.01 59.36 -30.84
CA GLU A 303 -12.25 60.04 -29.74
C GLU A 303 -13.15 60.61 -28.60
N GLU A 304 -12.69 60.55 -27.33
CA GLU A 304 -13.35 61.17 -26.15
C GLU A 304 -12.87 62.63 -25.85
N PRO A 305 -13.71 63.55 -25.29
CA PRO A 305 -13.37 64.99 -25.21
C PRO A 305 -12.97 65.55 -23.82
N GLY A 306 -11.72 66.06 -23.73
CA GLY A 306 -11.40 67.44 -23.28
C GLY A 306 -10.87 67.74 -21.86
N LYS A 307 -9.63 68.30 -21.75
CA LYS A 307 -9.23 69.35 -20.78
C LYS A 307 -8.07 70.22 -21.34
N PRO A 308 -8.00 71.55 -21.08
CA PRO A 308 -7.15 72.50 -21.83
C PRO A 308 -5.88 73.00 -21.11
N ASP A 309 -4.89 73.45 -21.90
CA ASP A 309 -3.54 73.94 -21.56
C ASP A 309 -3.47 75.30 -20.81
N PRO A 310 -2.37 75.59 -20.05
CA PRO A 310 -2.16 76.86 -19.35
C PRO A 310 -1.34 77.91 -20.14
N ASP A 311 -1.75 79.18 -20.05
CA ASP A 311 -1.17 80.40 -20.66
C ASP A 311 -0.07 81.02 -19.75
N PRO A 312 0.97 81.69 -20.29
CA PRO A 312 2.25 81.93 -19.65
C PRO A 312 2.38 83.36 -19.12
N ASP A 313 2.50 83.54 -17.80
CA ASP A 313 3.12 84.73 -17.22
C ASP A 313 3.71 84.44 -15.83
N ASP A 314 5.00 84.75 -15.74
CA ASP A 314 5.76 85.17 -14.55
C ASP A 314 6.45 84.10 -13.64
N PRO A 315 7.74 84.28 -13.26
CA PRO A 315 8.65 83.20 -12.88
C PRO A 315 9.01 83.11 -11.39
N LYS A 316 9.63 81.96 -11.07
CA LYS A 316 10.40 81.54 -9.88
C LYS A 316 9.61 80.87 -8.76
N ASP A 317 9.88 79.57 -8.67
CA ASP A 317 10.06 78.74 -7.46
C ASP A 317 10.39 79.50 -6.15
N PRO A 318 10.21 78.91 -4.95
CA PRO A 318 9.56 77.61 -4.65
C PRO A 318 8.75 77.58 -3.32
N VAL A 319 8.25 76.37 -3.04
CA VAL A 319 7.95 75.78 -1.72
C VAL A 319 6.56 76.02 -1.14
N ALA A 320 5.90 74.87 -0.92
CA ALA A 320 4.63 74.62 -0.26
C ALA A 320 4.58 75.15 1.19
N PRO A 321 3.39 75.19 1.81
CA PRO A 321 2.92 73.96 2.44
C PRO A 321 1.38 73.76 2.37
N ASN A 322 1.01 72.47 2.33
CA ASN A 322 -0.25 71.91 2.84
C ASN A 322 -0.48 72.36 4.32
N PRO A 323 -1.60 72.11 5.04
CA PRO A 323 -2.81 71.37 4.67
C PRO A 323 -4.15 71.94 5.21
N ASP A 324 -5.24 71.26 4.84
CA ASP A 324 -6.44 70.98 5.66
C ASP A 324 -7.46 72.10 5.94
N PRO A 325 -8.66 71.81 6.50
CA PRO A 325 -9.68 70.75 6.28
C PRO A 325 -11.08 71.41 6.03
N ASP A 326 -12.16 70.63 6.11
CA ASP A 326 -13.58 71.01 6.29
C ASP A 326 -14.52 70.89 5.06
N ASP A 327 -15.03 69.66 4.89
CA ASP A 327 -16.47 69.24 4.91
C ASP A 327 -17.51 70.41 4.90
N PRO A 328 -18.72 70.35 4.26
CA PRO A 328 -19.53 69.14 4.18
C PRO A 328 -20.48 68.90 2.97
N LYS A 329 -20.74 67.60 2.77
CA LYS A 329 -21.99 66.90 2.38
C LYS A 329 -23.04 67.62 1.52
N ASP A 330 -23.42 66.97 0.41
CA ASP A 330 -24.84 66.81 0.05
C ASP A 330 -25.10 65.37 -0.45
N PRO A 331 -26.15 64.67 0.02
CA PRO A 331 -26.40 63.25 -0.21
C PRO A 331 -27.50 63.03 -1.25
N THR A 332 -27.29 62.12 -2.19
CA THR A 332 -28.35 61.23 -2.74
C THR A 332 -27.75 60.39 -3.86
N GLU A 333 -27.30 59.17 -3.56
CA GLU A 333 -27.37 58.06 -4.51
C GLU A 333 -27.90 56.83 -3.76
N PRO A 334 -28.76 56.01 -4.40
CA PRO A 334 -29.31 54.80 -3.79
C PRO A 334 -28.26 53.69 -3.70
N ASP A 335 -28.44 52.80 -2.72
CA ASP A 335 -27.62 51.62 -2.44
C ASP A 335 -27.24 50.80 -3.70
N PRO A 336 -26.03 50.20 -3.72
CA PRO A 336 -25.67 49.17 -4.68
C PRO A 336 -26.30 47.81 -4.29
N ASP A 337 -26.97 47.15 -5.23
CA ASP A 337 -27.20 45.69 -5.16
C ASP A 337 -25.92 44.98 -5.68
N PRO A 338 -25.67 43.71 -5.29
CA PRO A 338 -24.35 43.21 -4.97
C PRO A 338 -23.68 42.52 -6.16
N GLU A 339 -22.35 42.60 -6.17
CA GLU A 339 -21.38 41.63 -6.70
C GLU A 339 -21.93 40.51 -7.61
N GLU A 340 -21.66 40.64 -8.92
CA GLU A 340 -21.45 39.46 -9.78
C GLU A 340 -19.96 39.05 -9.72
N PRO A 341 -19.66 37.74 -9.69
CA PRO A 341 -18.35 37.21 -9.31
C PRO A 341 -17.31 37.33 -10.42
N GLU A 342 -16.07 37.68 -10.07
CA GLU A 342 -14.93 37.59 -10.98
C GLU A 342 -14.68 36.12 -11.39
N ASP A 343 -14.72 35.85 -12.70
CA ASP A 343 -14.32 34.58 -13.32
C ASP A 343 -12.81 34.34 -13.14
N PRO A 344 -12.37 33.17 -12.62
CA PRO A 344 -10.96 32.83 -12.53
C PRO A 344 -10.46 32.10 -13.79
N ILE A 345 -9.14 32.20 -14.01
CA ILE A 345 -8.25 31.39 -14.90
C ILE A 345 -7.73 32.14 -16.15
N LEU A 346 -6.52 32.69 -16.02
CA LEU A 346 -5.55 32.93 -17.10
C LEU A 346 -4.48 31.82 -17.06
N PRO A 347 -3.79 31.51 -18.17
CA PRO A 347 -2.62 30.65 -18.15
C PRO A 347 -1.53 31.30 -17.29
N ASP A 348 -1.25 30.70 -16.15
CA ASP A 348 -0.24 31.20 -15.24
C ASP A 348 1.15 30.71 -15.69
N PRO A 349 2.11 31.61 -15.97
CA PRO A 349 3.44 31.20 -16.40
C PRO A 349 4.19 30.36 -15.36
N VAL A 350 3.81 30.43 -14.07
CA VAL A 350 4.38 29.59 -12.99
C VAL A 350 3.87 28.14 -13.08
N LEU A 351 2.67 27.94 -13.64
CA LEU A 351 2.04 26.63 -13.79
C LEU A 351 2.09 26.13 -15.25
N ALA A 352 2.96 26.69 -16.08
CA ALA A 352 2.98 26.43 -17.52
C ALA A 352 3.22 24.95 -17.88
N ASP A 353 3.87 24.18 -16.99
CA ASP A 353 4.16 22.76 -17.16
C ASP A 353 3.12 21.83 -16.48
N PHE A 354 2.06 22.40 -15.90
CA PHE A 354 1.05 21.70 -15.14
C PHE A 354 -0.35 21.88 -15.75
N ASP A 355 -1.12 20.79 -15.78
CA ASP A 355 -2.56 20.87 -16.00
C ASP A 355 -3.20 21.28 -14.67
N CYS A 356 -3.97 22.37 -14.67
CA CYS A 356 -4.52 22.95 -13.44
C CYS A 356 -6.00 23.32 -13.57
N GLU A 357 -6.75 23.17 -12.48
CA GLU A 357 -8.13 23.63 -12.33
C GLU A 357 -8.26 24.51 -11.08
N VAL A 358 -9.15 25.51 -11.13
CA VAL A 358 -9.47 26.30 -9.94
C VAL A 358 -10.54 25.58 -9.14
N VAL A 359 -10.23 25.33 -7.89
CA VAL A 359 -11.10 24.67 -6.94
C VAL A 359 -11.56 25.68 -5.88
N LYS A 360 -12.76 25.45 -5.34
CA LYS A 360 -13.18 26.12 -4.11
C LYS A 360 -12.97 25.16 -2.95
N ASP A 361 -12.14 25.57 -2.00
CA ASP A 361 -11.91 24.81 -0.77
C ASP A 361 -13.18 24.78 0.10
N ALA A 362 -13.21 23.88 1.09
CA ALA A 362 -14.38 23.66 1.95
C ALA A 362 -14.82 24.91 2.76
N ASP A 363 -13.93 25.89 2.94
CA ASP A 363 -14.18 27.18 3.58
C ASP A 363 -14.66 28.27 2.61
N GLY A 364 -14.77 27.94 1.31
CA GLY A 364 -15.21 28.84 0.25
C GLY A 364 -14.08 29.66 -0.39
N SER A 365 -12.82 29.50 0.03
CA SER A 365 -11.66 30.15 -0.59
C SER A 365 -11.30 29.50 -1.94
N LEU A 366 -10.65 30.27 -2.83
CA LEU A 366 -10.20 29.80 -4.14
C LEU A 366 -8.79 29.22 -4.04
N GLY A 367 -8.60 27.99 -4.51
CA GLY A 367 -7.33 27.29 -4.64
C GLY A 367 -7.12 26.73 -6.05
N VAL A 368 -5.94 26.18 -6.31
CA VAL A 368 -5.59 25.52 -7.57
C VAL A 368 -5.27 24.04 -7.34
N SER A 369 -5.91 23.17 -8.10
CA SER A 369 -5.64 21.74 -8.14
C SER A 369 -4.82 21.43 -9.39
N ILE A 370 -3.63 20.84 -9.22
CA ILE A 370 -2.83 20.28 -10.31
C ILE A 370 -3.37 18.89 -10.64
N THR A 371 -3.70 18.63 -11.88
CA THR A 371 -4.29 17.36 -12.34
C THR A 371 -3.38 16.58 -13.29
N GLY A 372 -2.24 17.16 -13.68
CA GLY A 372 -1.28 16.56 -14.59
C GLY A 372 0.01 17.37 -14.72
N TYR A 373 1.06 16.73 -15.24
CA TYR A 373 2.34 17.36 -15.55
C TYR A 373 2.78 16.96 -16.97
N HIS A 374 3.16 17.94 -17.79
CA HIS A 374 3.58 17.73 -19.19
C HIS A 374 5.00 18.21 -19.49
N GLY A 375 5.77 18.60 -18.46
CA GLY A 375 7.18 18.89 -18.59
C GLY A 375 8.03 17.64 -18.88
N SER A 376 9.27 17.84 -19.34
CA SER A 376 10.19 16.77 -19.73
C SER A 376 11.26 16.44 -18.67
N GLU A 377 11.17 17.04 -17.49
CA GLU A 377 12.17 16.89 -16.44
C GLU A 377 11.90 15.64 -15.57
N SER A 378 12.98 15.03 -15.06
CA SER A 378 12.89 13.90 -14.11
C SER A 378 12.56 14.33 -12.69
N THR A 379 12.67 15.64 -12.40
CA THR A 379 12.36 16.28 -11.12
C THR A 379 11.20 17.26 -11.33
N ILE A 380 10.12 17.11 -10.59
CA ILE A 380 8.97 18.01 -10.61
C ILE A 380 9.03 18.91 -9.38
N VAL A 381 8.91 20.22 -9.56
CA VAL A 381 8.76 21.19 -8.46
C VAL A 381 7.33 21.72 -8.47
N ILE A 382 6.55 21.40 -7.44
CA ILE A 382 5.18 21.89 -7.28
C ILE A 382 5.23 23.36 -6.83
N PRO A 383 4.61 24.30 -7.58
CA PRO A 383 4.58 25.69 -7.16
C PRO A 383 3.63 25.91 -5.98
N SER A 384 3.98 26.79 -5.04
CA SER A 384 3.14 27.09 -3.87
C SER A 384 1.89 27.92 -4.19
N ALA A 385 1.96 28.76 -5.24
CA ALA A 385 0.86 29.59 -5.70
C ALA A 385 1.02 29.98 -7.17
N THR A 386 -0.07 30.48 -7.75
CA THR A 386 -0.08 31.17 -9.05
C THR A 386 0.71 32.49 -8.98
N SER A 387 1.12 33.04 -10.12
CA SER A 387 1.68 34.40 -10.27
C SER A 387 0.78 35.51 -9.70
N LYS A 388 -0.52 35.23 -9.51
CA LYS A 388 -1.50 36.12 -8.88
C LYS A 388 -1.71 35.85 -7.38
N GLY A 389 -0.98 34.92 -6.79
CA GLY A 389 -1.03 34.60 -5.36
C GLY A 389 -2.17 33.66 -4.94
N VAL A 390 -2.84 32.99 -5.89
CA VAL A 390 -3.83 31.93 -5.57
C VAL A 390 -3.08 30.65 -5.19
N PRO A 391 -3.31 30.06 -4.01
CA PRO A 391 -2.54 28.92 -3.53
C PRO A 391 -2.82 27.63 -4.31
N VAL A 392 -1.82 26.76 -4.43
CA VAL A 392 -2.02 25.38 -4.89
C VAL A 392 -2.45 24.53 -3.69
N THR A 393 -3.64 23.93 -3.78
CA THR A 393 -4.28 23.20 -2.66
C THR A 393 -4.38 21.70 -2.90
N SER A 394 -4.19 21.22 -4.13
CA SER A 394 -4.02 19.78 -4.38
C SER A 394 -3.19 19.53 -5.62
N ALA A 395 -2.58 18.34 -5.69
CA ALA A 395 -1.84 17.89 -6.85
C ALA A 395 -2.01 16.39 -7.05
N ARG A 396 -2.46 16.00 -8.23
CA ARG A 396 -2.42 14.64 -8.75
C ARG A 396 -1.45 14.60 -9.91
N LEU A 397 -0.37 13.86 -9.73
CA LEU A 397 0.69 13.70 -10.72
C LEU A 397 0.52 12.36 -11.43
N THR A 398 -0.15 12.38 -12.57
CA THR A 398 -0.23 11.24 -13.50
C THR A 398 0.76 11.47 -14.64
N GLY A 399 1.77 10.62 -14.82
CA GLY A 399 2.82 10.92 -15.81
C GLY A 399 3.97 9.92 -15.91
N SER A 400 4.91 10.20 -16.83
CA SER A 400 5.98 9.31 -17.34
C SER A 400 6.75 8.52 -16.28
N ARG A 401 7.20 7.30 -16.66
CA ARG A 401 8.12 6.45 -15.85
C ARG A 401 9.49 7.09 -15.60
N ASP A 402 9.77 8.24 -16.23
CA ASP A 402 11.04 8.96 -16.15
C ASP A 402 11.06 9.98 -15.00
N ILE A 403 9.93 10.26 -14.36
CA ILE A 403 9.86 11.13 -13.18
C ILE A 403 10.30 10.33 -11.96
N THR A 404 11.42 10.73 -11.37
CA THR A 404 12.02 10.06 -10.22
C THR A 404 12.02 10.92 -8.96
N THR A 405 11.71 12.23 -9.06
CA THR A 405 11.71 13.14 -7.92
C THR A 405 10.53 14.10 -7.99
N VAL A 406 9.85 14.30 -6.85
CA VAL A 406 8.83 15.33 -6.68
C VAL A 406 9.20 16.18 -5.47
N ASP A 407 9.31 17.48 -5.68
CA ASP A 407 9.58 18.49 -4.65
C ASP A 407 8.33 19.37 -4.50
N ALA A 408 7.68 19.26 -3.35
CA ALA A 408 6.57 20.12 -2.95
C ALA A 408 6.94 21.05 -1.80
N SER A 409 8.23 21.19 -1.50
CA SER A 409 8.69 21.98 -0.36
C SER A 409 8.18 23.42 -0.41
N GLY A 410 7.76 23.95 0.75
CA GLY A 410 7.19 25.29 0.87
C GLY A 410 5.74 25.45 0.39
N CYS A 411 5.07 24.38 -0.06
CA CYS A 411 3.65 24.41 -0.44
C CYS A 411 2.72 24.30 0.78
N ALA A 412 2.73 25.31 1.66
CA ALA A 412 1.97 25.31 2.92
C ALA A 412 0.44 25.16 2.75
N SER A 413 -0.10 25.47 1.58
CA SER A 413 -1.54 25.36 1.27
C SER A 413 -1.93 24.02 0.65
N LEU A 414 -0.98 23.14 0.34
CA LEU A 414 -1.24 21.85 -0.31
C LEU A 414 -1.94 20.91 0.68
N ARG A 415 -3.15 20.44 0.33
CA ARG A 415 -4.01 19.56 1.13
C ARG A 415 -4.05 18.12 0.63
N SER A 416 -3.82 17.88 -0.66
CA SER A 416 -3.79 16.53 -1.21
C SER A 416 -2.66 16.37 -2.21
N LEU A 417 -1.89 15.28 -2.10
CA LEU A 417 -0.88 14.89 -3.08
C LEU A 417 -1.06 13.42 -3.47
N ASP A 418 -1.27 13.16 -4.75
CA ASP A 418 -1.38 11.83 -5.33
C ASP A 418 -0.30 11.66 -6.40
N CYS A 419 0.77 10.94 -6.04
CA CYS A 419 1.86 10.55 -6.91
C CYS A 419 1.93 9.02 -7.10
N SER A 420 0.83 8.32 -6.81
CA SER A 420 0.73 6.85 -6.82
C SER A 420 1.08 6.17 -8.14
N SER A 421 0.97 6.92 -9.24
CA SER A 421 1.26 6.46 -10.59
C SER A 421 2.73 6.59 -10.99
N LEU A 422 3.57 7.17 -10.13
CA LEU A 422 5.01 7.40 -10.37
C LEU A 422 5.88 6.35 -9.65
N ILE A 423 7.13 6.19 -10.12
CA ILE A 423 8.16 5.41 -9.44
C ILE A 423 9.22 6.39 -8.94
N LEU A 424 9.02 6.90 -7.73
CA LEU A 424 9.88 7.92 -7.15
C LEU A 424 11.06 7.30 -6.43
N THR A 425 12.23 7.92 -6.62
CA THR A 425 13.42 7.71 -5.78
C THR A 425 13.52 8.74 -4.67
N ASP A 426 12.83 9.89 -4.80
CA ASP A 426 12.82 10.95 -3.79
C ASP A 426 11.50 11.76 -3.79
N LEU A 427 11.09 12.26 -2.62
CA LEU A 427 9.87 13.04 -2.39
C LEU A 427 10.09 14.07 -1.27
N GLU A 428 10.18 15.36 -1.62
CA GLU A 428 10.40 16.46 -0.66
C GLU A 428 9.08 17.13 -0.28
N LEU A 429 8.75 17.16 1.02
CA LEU A 429 7.47 17.69 1.54
C LEU A 429 7.66 18.71 2.68
N GLU A 430 8.85 19.29 2.82
CA GLU A 430 9.15 20.22 3.92
C GLU A 430 8.24 21.47 3.84
N GLY A 431 7.53 21.80 4.92
CA GLY A 431 6.62 22.96 4.97
C GLY A 431 5.22 22.75 4.36
N CYS A 432 4.85 21.51 4.01
CA CYS A 432 3.49 21.13 3.56
C CYS A 432 2.52 20.90 4.73
N ASP A 433 2.36 21.89 5.61
CA ASP A 433 1.66 21.71 6.89
C ASP A 433 0.16 21.39 6.75
N SER A 434 -0.47 21.80 5.64
CA SER A 434 -1.88 21.56 5.36
C SER A 434 -2.18 20.23 4.68
N LEU A 435 -1.18 19.38 4.41
CA LEU A 435 -1.35 18.15 3.62
C LEU A 435 -2.18 17.13 4.41
N GLU A 436 -3.41 16.86 3.95
CA GLU A 436 -4.41 15.98 4.56
C GLU A 436 -4.36 14.56 3.99
N THR A 437 -4.08 14.40 2.70
CA THR A 437 -4.02 13.09 2.02
C THR A 437 -2.77 12.94 1.16
N LEU A 438 -2.06 11.82 1.31
CA LEU A 438 -0.89 11.48 0.52
C LEU A 438 -1.01 10.06 -0.05
N ASP A 439 -0.96 9.93 -1.37
CA ASP A 439 -0.87 8.63 -2.05
C ASP A 439 0.45 8.57 -2.84
N CYS A 440 1.40 7.77 -2.36
CA CYS A 440 2.72 7.60 -2.97
C CYS A 440 2.92 6.24 -3.67
N GLY A 441 1.87 5.39 -3.71
CA GLY A 441 1.87 4.14 -4.45
C GLY A 441 2.99 3.16 -4.07
N MET A 442 3.68 2.59 -5.06
CA MET A 442 4.76 1.59 -4.88
C MET A 442 6.16 2.20 -4.68
N SER A 443 6.28 3.52 -4.53
CA SER A 443 7.59 4.17 -4.47
C SER A 443 8.31 3.87 -3.16
N VAL A 444 9.61 3.54 -3.22
CA VAL A 444 10.46 3.32 -2.05
C VAL A 444 10.92 4.67 -1.54
N LEU A 445 10.17 5.24 -0.59
CA LEU A 445 10.42 6.56 -0.05
C LEU A 445 10.53 6.52 1.48
N PHE A 446 11.51 7.25 2.02
CA PHE A 446 11.63 7.51 3.46
C PHE A 446 10.65 8.60 3.87
N ILE A 447 9.34 8.32 3.79
CA ILE A 447 8.31 9.26 4.24
C ILE A 447 8.17 9.13 5.76
N ASP A 448 8.43 10.22 6.48
CA ASP A 448 8.08 10.34 7.89
C ASP A 448 6.71 11.03 7.99
N PRO A 449 5.59 10.30 8.10
CA PRO A 449 4.25 10.90 8.07
C PRO A 449 3.97 11.78 9.30
N TYR A 450 4.85 11.76 10.30
CA TYR A 450 4.76 12.68 11.42
C TYR A 450 5.08 14.12 10.98
N GLN A 451 5.82 14.33 9.88
CA GLN A 451 6.24 15.66 9.39
C GLN A 451 5.10 16.43 8.70
N LEU A 452 3.94 15.82 8.61
CA LEU A 452 2.76 16.34 7.94
C LEU A 452 1.64 16.43 8.98
N PRO A 453 1.53 17.57 9.73
CA PRO A 453 0.68 17.66 10.90
C PRO A 453 -0.81 17.45 10.58
N SER A 454 -1.23 17.85 9.38
CA SER A 454 -2.61 17.69 8.90
C SER A 454 -2.90 16.34 8.23
N LEU A 455 -1.89 15.48 8.02
CA LEU A 455 -2.08 14.23 7.28
C LEU A 455 -3.06 13.31 8.01
N THR A 456 -4.03 12.77 7.30
CA THR A 456 -5.10 11.90 7.84
C THR A 456 -5.16 10.57 7.10
N GLU A 457 -4.84 10.55 5.81
CA GLU A 457 -4.76 9.34 5.00
C GLU A 457 -3.40 9.24 4.30
N LEU A 458 -2.77 8.08 4.43
CA LEU A 458 -1.55 7.73 3.71
C LEU A 458 -1.78 6.42 2.95
N ARG A 459 -1.51 6.44 1.64
CA ARG A 459 -1.57 5.25 0.78
C ARG A 459 -0.18 4.98 0.25
N CYS A 460 0.38 3.84 0.67
CA CYS A 460 1.69 3.39 0.27
C CYS A 460 1.69 1.85 0.25
N THR A 461 2.23 1.25 -0.80
CA THR A 461 2.29 -0.20 -0.97
C THR A 461 3.74 -0.61 -1.21
N SER A 462 4.47 -0.95 -0.15
CA SER A 462 5.76 -1.62 -0.30
C SER A 462 5.74 -2.99 0.38
N ASP A 463 6.43 -3.92 -0.27
CA ASP A 463 6.86 -5.18 0.31
C ASP A 463 7.61 -4.88 1.62
N GLN A 464 7.28 -5.59 2.70
CA GLN A 464 7.63 -5.26 4.09
C GLN A 464 9.14 -5.33 4.40
N SER A 465 10.01 -5.50 3.40
CA SER A 465 11.45 -5.69 3.57
C SER A 465 12.28 -4.40 3.64
N GLU A 466 11.78 -3.26 3.14
CA GLU A 466 12.57 -2.01 3.05
C GLU A 466 11.83 -0.75 3.50
N PHE A 467 10.66 -0.91 4.14
CA PHE A 467 9.88 0.19 4.69
C PHE A 467 10.21 0.42 6.16
N ASP A 468 10.20 1.67 6.62
CA ASP A 468 10.12 1.98 8.06
C ASP A 468 8.68 1.69 8.55
N SER A 469 8.30 0.41 8.47
CA SER A 469 6.99 -0.12 8.84
C SER A 469 6.65 0.19 10.28
N ALA A 470 7.65 0.47 11.13
CA ALA A 470 7.45 1.01 12.46
C ALA A 470 6.74 2.38 12.39
N LYS A 471 7.27 3.38 11.66
CA LYS A 471 6.71 4.75 11.64
C LYS A 471 5.29 4.88 11.08
N VAL A 472 4.95 4.11 10.04
CA VAL A 472 3.62 4.19 9.44
C VAL A 472 2.60 3.34 10.21
N SER A 473 3.02 2.20 10.75
CA SER A 473 2.16 1.41 11.64
C SER A 473 1.98 2.04 13.03
N THR A 474 2.86 2.98 13.41
CA THR A 474 2.71 3.84 14.59
C THR A 474 1.93 5.12 14.30
N TRP A 475 1.81 5.54 13.03
CA TRP A 475 1.05 6.71 12.59
C TRP A 475 -0.43 6.39 12.32
N GLY A 476 -0.73 5.22 11.75
CA GLY A 476 -2.08 4.85 11.33
C GLY A 476 -2.45 3.38 11.55
N ALA A 477 -3.75 3.09 11.55
CA ALA A 477 -4.28 1.75 11.42
C ALA A 477 -4.47 1.44 9.93
N LEU A 478 -3.98 0.29 9.47
CA LEU A 478 -4.24 -0.18 8.12
C LEU A 478 -5.70 -0.59 7.98
N ASN A 479 -6.46 0.13 7.15
CA ASN A 479 -7.79 -0.29 6.73
C ASN A 479 -7.66 -1.40 5.68
N ALA A 480 -7.94 -2.63 6.09
CA ALA A 480 -7.80 -3.82 5.26
C ALA A 480 -8.74 -3.86 4.04
N SER A 481 -9.77 -3.01 3.99
CA SER A 481 -10.71 -2.95 2.86
C SER A 481 -10.28 -1.98 1.76
N THR A 482 -9.49 -0.96 2.12
CA THR A 482 -9.07 0.12 1.21
C THR A 482 -7.56 0.10 0.95
N GLY A 483 -6.78 -0.66 1.73
CA GLY A 483 -5.32 -0.67 1.65
C GLY A 483 -4.67 0.63 2.14
N THR A 484 -5.44 1.48 2.83
CA THR A 484 -5.02 2.81 3.29
C THR A 484 -4.58 2.74 4.74
N TRP A 485 -3.49 3.42 5.08
CA TRP A 485 -3.19 3.73 6.46
C TRP A 485 -4.04 4.94 6.84
N GLU A 486 -4.97 4.73 7.76
CA GLU A 486 -5.79 5.79 8.33
C GLU A 486 -5.15 6.19 9.64
N ARG A 487 -4.84 7.48 9.80
CA ARG A 487 -4.18 7.97 11.01
C ARG A 487 -4.95 7.53 12.25
N THR A 488 -4.28 6.85 13.18
CA THR A 488 -4.84 6.49 14.48
C THR A 488 -4.90 7.78 15.27
N LYS A 489 -6.03 8.49 15.14
CA LYS A 489 -6.38 9.75 15.81
C LYS A 489 -5.19 10.37 16.55
N ARG A 490 -4.41 11.25 15.88
CA ARG A 490 -3.97 12.43 16.62
C ARG A 490 -5.26 13.11 17.08
N PHE A 491 -5.25 13.63 18.28
CA PHE A 491 -6.18 14.69 18.64
C PHE A 491 -5.89 15.81 17.65
N ALA A 492 -6.76 15.99 16.67
CA ALA A 492 -6.59 17.02 15.65
C ALA A 492 -6.18 18.30 16.38
N THR A 493 -4.94 18.77 16.15
CA THR A 493 -4.54 20.12 16.54
C THR A 493 -5.58 21.01 15.88
N PRO A 494 -6.47 21.64 16.65
CA PRO A 494 -7.59 22.34 16.05
C PRO A 494 -7.00 23.46 15.20
N ALA A 495 -7.62 23.71 14.04
CA ALA A 495 -7.09 24.66 13.06
C ALA A 495 -6.76 25.98 13.77
N ALA A 496 -5.48 26.36 13.73
CA ALA A 496 -5.05 27.65 14.21
C ALA A 496 -5.64 28.72 13.29
N VAL A 497 -6.25 29.75 13.88
CA VAL A 497 -6.94 30.81 13.16
C VAL A 497 -6.20 32.12 13.36
N GLY A 498 -5.90 32.80 12.25
CA GLY A 498 -5.22 34.09 12.23
C GLY A 498 -3.70 33.99 12.19
N GLU A 499 -3.06 35.15 11.98
CA GLU A 499 -1.62 35.31 11.99
C GLU A 499 -1.04 35.04 13.39
N PRO A 500 0.17 34.47 13.51
CA PRO A 500 0.86 34.36 14.79
C PRO A 500 1.04 35.74 15.41
N THR A 501 0.53 35.87 16.62
CA THR A 501 0.69 37.08 17.44
C THR A 501 1.74 36.84 18.50
N HIS A 502 2.56 37.85 18.75
CA HIS A 502 3.53 37.82 19.83
C HIS A 502 2.89 38.31 21.12
N ASP A 503 3.13 37.63 22.25
CA ASP A 503 2.54 38.02 23.54
C ASP A 503 3.18 39.26 24.17
N GLY A 504 4.19 39.81 23.50
CA GLY A 504 4.95 40.97 23.94
C GLY A 504 6.02 40.64 24.97
N THR A 505 6.23 39.36 25.28
CA THR A 505 7.26 38.86 26.18
C THR A 505 8.17 37.86 25.48
N ASP A 506 7.70 36.64 25.18
CA ASP A 506 8.56 35.54 24.73
C ASP A 506 7.87 34.52 23.80
N PHE A 507 6.53 34.47 23.73
CA PHE A 507 5.82 33.44 22.98
C PHE A 507 5.12 33.99 21.72
N ASP A 508 5.22 33.20 20.65
CA ASP A 508 4.33 33.32 19.51
C ASP A 508 3.14 32.38 19.72
N PHE A 509 1.95 32.90 19.46
CA PHE A 509 0.73 32.16 19.69
C PHE A 509 -0.34 32.46 18.65
N ARG A 510 -1.29 31.54 18.51
CA ARG A 510 -2.45 31.65 17.61
C ARG A 510 -3.73 31.32 18.36
N GLU A 511 -4.84 31.93 17.95
CA GLU A 511 -6.16 31.49 18.40
C GLU A 511 -6.48 30.12 17.80
N VAL A 512 -7.17 29.30 18.57
CA VAL A 512 -7.56 27.95 18.19
C VAL A 512 -9.05 27.79 18.49
N ASN A 513 -9.80 27.34 17.50
CA ASN A 513 -11.22 27.05 17.67
C ASN A 513 -11.41 25.64 18.20
N LEU A 514 -11.82 25.51 19.46
CA LEU A 514 -12.34 24.26 20.01
C LEU A 514 -13.86 24.23 19.87
N PRO A 515 -14.47 23.03 19.78
CA PRO A 515 -15.93 22.88 19.65
C PRO A 515 -16.75 23.66 20.70
N ASP A 516 -16.18 23.84 21.90
CA ASP A 516 -16.87 24.45 23.04
C ASP A 516 -16.21 25.73 23.58
N ALA A 517 -15.07 26.18 23.02
CA ALA A 517 -14.33 27.34 23.54
C ALA A 517 -13.31 27.93 22.56
N LYS A 518 -12.98 29.22 22.74
CA LYS A 518 -11.75 29.80 22.20
C LYS A 518 -10.56 29.44 23.08
N ALA A 519 -9.46 29.02 22.47
CA ALA A 519 -8.22 28.66 23.15
C ALA A 519 -7.00 29.20 22.40
N ILE A 520 -5.82 29.00 22.99
CA ILE A 520 -4.53 29.43 22.42
C ILE A 520 -3.64 28.21 22.14
N ALA A 521 -2.97 28.24 20.99
CA ALA A 521 -1.80 27.42 20.69
C ALA A 521 -0.54 28.29 20.78
N ILE A 522 0.47 27.85 21.52
CA ILE A 522 1.82 28.40 21.43
C ILE A 522 2.50 27.72 20.24
N THR A 523 3.04 28.50 19.32
CA THR A 523 3.68 28.02 18.08
C THR A 523 5.16 28.37 17.98
N GLY A 524 5.69 29.14 18.94
CA GLY A 524 7.08 29.52 18.96
C GLY A 524 7.47 30.12 20.30
N TYR A 525 8.78 30.07 20.59
CA TYR A 525 9.38 30.68 21.75
C TYR A 525 10.66 31.40 21.33
N HIS A 526 10.72 32.70 21.63
CA HIS A 526 11.82 33.60 21.30
C HIS A 526 12.61 34.07 22.53
N GLY A 527 12.24 33.57 23.71
CA GLY A 527 12.91 33.94 24.94
C GLY A 527 14.34 33.39 25.02
N ASN A 528 15.18 34.07 25.78
CA ASN A 528 16.57 33.66 26.01
C ASN A 528 16.72 32.66 27.17
N ASN A 529 15.63 32.37 27.90
CA ASN A 529 15.67 31.45 29.03
C ASN A 529 15.58 30.00 28.51
N PRO A 530 16.58 29.13 28.77
CA PRO A 530 16.51 27.72 28.40
C PRO A 530 15.45 26.95 29.20
N ASP A 531 15.03 27.49 30.36
CA ASP A 531 13.98 26.92 31.19
C ASP A 531 12.63 27.59 30.89
N VAL A 532 11.80 26.91 30.09
CA VAL A 532 10.53 27.45 29.58
C VAL A 532 9.38 27.04 30.47
N THR A 533 8.71 28.00 31.09
CA THR A 533 7.44 27.76 31.80
C THR A 533 6.27 28.12 30.89
N ILE A 534 5.40 27.14 30.61
CA ILE A 534 4.22 27.34 29.77
C ILE A 534 3.14 28.07 30.60
N PRO A 535 2.66 29.25 30.14
CA PRO A 535 1.60 29.95 30.83
C PRO A 535 0.27 29.22 30.69
N HIS A 536 -0.54 29.19 31.76
CA HIS A 536 -1.90 28.64 31.70
C HIS A 536 -2.83 29.41 30.75
N ARG A 537 -2.64 30.74 30.67
CA ARG A 537 -3.45 31.65 29.85
C ARG A 537 -2.59 32.67 29.15
N ILE A 538 -2.97 32.97 27.90
CA ILE A 538 -2.45 34.10 27.12
C ILE A 538 -3.67 34.94 26.72
N ASN A 539 -3.61 36.25 26.98
CA ASN A 539 -4.70 37.20 26.71
C ASN A 539 -6.08 36.76 27.25
N GLY A 540 -6.09 36.09 28.42
CA GLY A 540 -7.30 35.61 29.09
C GLY A 540 -7.85 34.27 28.59
N TYR A 541 -7.35 33.75 27.47
CA TYR A 541 -7.72 32.45 26.91
C TYR A 541 -6.79 31.34 27.40
N GLU A 542 -7.32 30.12 27.53
CA GLU A 542 -6.55 28.98 28.01
C GLU A 542 -5.58 28.48 26.94
N VAL A 543 -4.35 28.17 27.34
CA VAL A 543 -3.39 27.47 26.48
C VAL A 543 -3.76 26.00 26.44
N THR A 544 -3.90 25.47 25.22
CA THR A 544 -4.35 24.09 24.99
C THR A 544 -3.39 23.30 24.11
N HIS A 545 -2.57 23.97 23.32
CA HIS A 545 -1.57 23.33 22.47
C HIS A 545 -0.25 24.10 22.59
N VAL A 546 0.85 23.36 22.62
CA VAL A 546 2.21 23.93 22.64
C VAL A 546 3.02 23.20 21.58
N ILE A 547 3.55 23.95 20.62
CA ILE A 547 4.37 23.45 19.53
C ILE A 547 5.65 24.28 19.53
N LEU A 548 6.76 23.65 19.94
CA LEU A 548 8.08 24.26 20.11
C LEU A 548 9.12 23.42 19.35
N THR A 549 8.98 23.42 18.02
CA THR A 549 9.76 22.55 17.13
C THR A 549 11.10 23.14 16.74
N ASP A 550 11.28 24.46 16.70
CA ASP A 550 12.47 25.09 16.08
C ASP A 550 13.34 25.92 17.05
N ASN A 551 13.45 25.51 18.32
CA ASN A 551 14.31 26.16 19.30
C ASN A 551 15.24 25.17 20.04
N PRO A 552 16.46 24.94 19.53
CA PRO A 552 17.42 24.01 20.13
C PRO A 552 17.99 24.48 21.48
N ALA A 553 17.71 25.71 21.91
CA ALA A 553 18.19 26.26 23.18
C ALA A 553 17.29 25.90 24.38
N ILE A 554 16.10 25.34 24.13
CA ILE A 554 15.21 24.88 25.22
C ILE A 554 15.83 23.64 25.89
N GLU A 555 16.16 23.78 27.16
CA GLU A 555 16.67 22.68 28.00
C GLU A 555 15.58 22.09 28.89
N SER A 556 14.62 22.90 29.36
CA SER A 556 13.49 22.41 30.16
C SER A 556 12.16 23.04 29.75
N ILE A 557 11.10 22.25 29.87
CA ILE A 557 9.72 22.70 29.68
C ILE A 557 8.92 22.32 30.94
N ASP A 558 8.37 23.32 31.62
CA ASP A 558 7.42 23.14 32.71
C ASP A 558 6.03 23.64 32.29
N ALA A 559 5.12 22.70 32.06
CA ALA A 559 3.72 22.94 31.76
C ALA A 559 2.77 22.48 32.88
N SER A 560 3.29 22.11 34.05
CA SER A 560 2.48 21.63 35.19
C SER A 560 1.46 22.66 35.69
N GLY A 561 1.69 23.94 35.41
CA GLY A 561 0.73 25.02 35.65
C GLY A 561 -0.43 25.10 34.66
N CYS A 562 -0.49 24.25 33.62
CA CYS A 562 -1.40 24.34 32.50
C CYS A 562 -2.38 23.14 32.42
N PRO A 563 -3.42 23.06 33.27
CA PRO A 563 -4.36 21.93 33.30
C PRO A 563 -5.25 21.82 32.04
N SER A 564 -5.29 22.86 31.21
CA SER A 564 -6.05 22.85 29.95
C SER A 564 -5.25 22.34 28.76
N LEU A 565 -3.97 22.03 28.94
CA LEU A 565 -3.09 21.50 27.92
C LEU A 565 -3.63 20.18 27.37
N ARG A 566 -3.75 20.09 26.04
CA ARG A 566 -4.22 18.93 25.28
C ARG A 566 -3.11 18.29 24.46
N ALA A 567 -2.18 19.08 23.94
CA ALA A 567 -0.99 18.59 23.25
C ALA A 567 0.25 19.41 23.58
N LEU A 568 1.38 18.73 23.74
CA LEU A 568 2.70 19.34 23.82
C LEU A 568 3.63 18.64 22.83
N ILE A 569 4.09 19.39 21.83
CA ILE A 569 4.95 18.92 20.75
C ILE A 569 6.24 19.72 20.79
N CYS A 570 7.36 19.04 20.90
CA CYS A 570 8.69 19.62 21.04
C CYS A 570 9.78 18.71 20.44
N GLY A 571 10.99 19.22 20.23
CA GLY A 571 12.14 18.35 19.90
C GLY A 571 12.27 17.92 18.42
N TRP A 572 11.74 18.71 17.49
CA TRP A 572 11.82 18.44 16.06
C TRP A 572 13.03 19.10 15.40
N THR A 573 13.96 18.33 14.84
CA THR A 573 14.85 18.86 13.79
C THR A 573 15.03 17.78 12.73
N MET A 574 14.54 18.02 11.51
CA MET A 574 15.11 17.37 10.33
C MET A 574 16.04 18.38 9.67
N SER A 575 17.35 18.16 9.81
CA SER A 575 18.27 18.59 8.76
C SER A 575 18.27 17.48 7.72
N LEU A 576 17.49 17.66 6.65
CA LEU A 576 17.63 16.88 5.43
C LEU A 576 18.97 17.29 4.79
N GLY A 577 20.02 16.51 5.03
CA GLY A 577 21.29 16.68 4.34
C GLY A 577 22.51 16.44 5.21
N GLY A 578 22.88 15.17 5.42
CA GLY A 578 24.27 14.72 5.62
C GLY A 578 25.16 15.39 6.69
N GLY A 579 24.62 16.24 7.56
CA GLY A 579 25.30 16.91 8.66
C GLY A 579 24.78 16.37 9.98
N SER A 580 25.66 16.21 10.97
CA SER A 580 25.31 15.78 12.32
C SER A 580 24.08 16.52 12.84
N GLY A 581 22.96 15.82 13.00
CA GLY A 581 21.74 16.37 13.58
C GLY A 581 22.08 17.10 14.88
N THR A 582 21.67 18.36 14.99
CA THR A 582 21.75 19.11 16.25
C THR A 582 20.85 18.39 17.25
N VAL A 583 21.48 17.71 18.21
CA VAL A 583 20.78 17.11 19.35
C VAL A 583 20.05 18.23 20.08
N TYR A 584 18.74 18.07 20.26
CA TYR A 584 17.94 19.01 21.04
C TYR A 584 18.45 19.01 22.49
N ALA A 585 18.68 20.19 23.07
CA ALA A 585 19.19 20.33 24.43
C ALA A 585 18.17 19.94 25.52
N LEU A 586 16.96 19.51 25.13
CA LEU A 586 15.88 19.19 26.03
C LEU A 586 16.26 18.04 26.98
N ARG A 587 16.32 18.37 28.26
CA ARG A 587 16.67 17.51 29.39
C ARG A 587 15.49 17.23 30.30
N SER A 588 14.50 18.12 30.40
CA SER A 588 13.37 17.84 31.30
C SER A 588 12.05 18.36 30.80
N VAL A 589 11.01 17.54 30.96
CA VAL A 589 9.62 17.89 30.67
C VAL A 589 8.76 17.62 31.90
N ASN A 590 8.08 18.63 32.41
CA ASN A 590 7.13 18.51 33.51
C ASN A 590 5.72 18.87 33.01
N VAL A 591 4.83 17.88 32.93
CA VAL A 591 3.41 18.05 32.58
C VAL A 591 2.49 17.56 33.70
N ALA A 592 3.02 17.50 34.93
CA ALA A 592 2.27 17.00 36.07
C ALA A 592 0.96 17.80 36.28
N GLY A 593 -0.15 17.09 36.46
CA GLY A 593 -1.47 17.68 36.65
C GLY A 593 -2.18 18.12 35.37
N CYS A 594 -1.59 17.93 34.18
CA CYS A 594 -2.26 18.12 32.90
C CYS A 594 -3.20 16.95 32.59
N ASP A 595 -4.33 16.86 33.30
CA ASP A 595 -5.30 15.76 33.18
C ASP A 595 -5.99 15.69 31.82
N LYS A 596 -6.07 16.80 31.08
CA LYS A 596 -6.57 16.90 29.71
C LYS A 596 -5.51 16.69 28.64
N LEU A 597 -4.26 16.40 29.02
CA LEU A 597 -3.20 16.12 28.06
C LEU A 597 -3.51 14.81 27.36
N LEU A 598 -3.54 14.84 26.04
CA LEU A 598 -3.90 13.71 25.18
C LEU A 598 -2.68 13.24 24.38
N GLU A 599 -1.78 14.18 24.06
CA GLU A 599 -0.59 13.95 23.27
C GLU A 599 0.64 14.64 23.89
N LEU A 600 1.71 13.88 24.07
CA LEU A 600 3.03 14.38 24.40
C LEU A 600 4.05 13.82 23.41
N GLU A 601 4.65 14.71 22.62
CA GLU A 601 5.67 14.37 21.63
C GLU A 601 6.90 15.23 21.85
N CYS A 602 7.99 14.62 22.30
CA CYS A 602 9.27 15.28 22.53
C CYS A 602 10.41 14.37 22.08
N ARG A 603 10.61 14.30 20.76
CA ARG A 603 11.64 13.45 20.13
C ARG A 603 13.03 14.09 20.23
N ASN A 604 14.06 13.30 19.97
CA ASN A 604 15.46 13.72 19.82
C ASN A 604 16.04 14.49 21.03
N GLY A 605 15.34 14.49 22.17
CA GLY A 605 15.83 14.97 23.45
C GLY A 605 16.59 13.87 24.19
N SER A 606 17.68 14.22 24.86
CA SER A 606 18.31 13.37 25.87
C SER A 606 17.72 13.72 27.22
N LEU A 607 16.47 13.32 27.44
CA LEU A 607 15.78 13.59 28.70
C LEU A 607 16.56 13.01 29.89
N ASP A 608 16.71 13.82 30.92
CA ASP A 608 17.15 13.47 32.26
C ASP A 608 15.93 13.11 33.13
N THR A 609 14.84 13.88 33.01
CA THR A 609 13.60 13.67 33.77
C THR A 609 12.35 13.95 32.96
N ILE A 610 11.27 13.22 33.28
CA ILE A 610 9.93 13.52 32.80
C ILE A 610 8.94 13.29 33.95
N ASP A 611 8.03 14.24 34.17
CA ASP A 611 6.97 14.11 35.17
C ASP A 611 5.60 14.09 34.48
N LEU A 612 4.92 12.94 34.59
CA LEU A 612 3.63 12.62 33.99
C LEU A 612 2.54 12.41 35.06
N ALA A 613 2.80 12.77 36.32
CA ALA A 613 1.87 12.55 37.41
C ALA A 613 0.51 13.21 37.12
N GLY A 614 -0.59 12.47 37.27
CA GLY A 614 -1.93 12.97 36.98
C GLY A 614 -2.32 13.11 35.50
N CYS A 615 -1.51 12.65 34.54
CA CYS A 615 -1.82 12.69 33.10
C CYS A 615 -2.76 11.53 32.66
N GLY A 616 -3.95 11.43 33.27
CA GLY A 616 -4.89 10.32 33.07
C GLY A 616 -5.48 10.18 31.66
N SER A 617 -5.61 11.28 30.93
CA SER A 617 -6.11 11.28 29.55
C SER A 617 -5.03 11.08 28.50
N LEU A 618 -3.75 10.96 28.88
CA LEU A 618 -2.67 10.83 27.91
C LEU A 618 -2.85 9.55 27.10
N GLU A 619 -3.03 9.68 25.79
CA GLU A 619 -3.25 8.55 24.88
C GLU A 619 -2.00 8.24 24.04
N TYR A 620 -1.18 9.26 23.78
CA TYR A 620 0.01 9.19 22.95
C TYR A 620 1.23 9.80 23.65
N LEU A 621 2.26 8.99 23.87
CA LEU A 621 3.55 9.42 24.38
C LEU A 621 4.66 9.00 23.42
N ASN A 622 5.35 9.98 22.84
CA ASN A 622 6.55 9.75 22.04
C ASN A 622 7.69 10.64 22.54
N ILE A 623 8.66 10.01 23.17
CA ILE A 623 9.88 10.64 23.67
C ILE A 623 11.13 10.00 23.06
N MET A 624 11.04 9.40 21.86
CA MET A 624 12.16 8.69 21.24
C MET A 624 13.45 9.54 21.20
N SER A 625 14.58 8.92 21.50
CA SER A 625 15.91 9.52 21.32
C SER A 625 16.73 8.79 20.24
N ILE A 626 17.34 9.55 19.33
CA ILE A 626 18.18 9.04 18.22
C ILE A 626 19.67 8.90 18.58
N TRP A 627 20.05 9.12 19.85
CA TRP A 627 21.45 9.25 20.22
C TRP A 627 22.23 7.93 20.02
N SER A 628 23.27 7.98 19.17
CA SER A 628 24.04 6.85 18.66
C SER A 628 25.51 6.74 19.14
N SER A 629 25.91 7.33 20.27
CA SER A 629 27.33 7.36 20.68
C SER A 629 27.58 7.36 22.20
N GLN A 630 28.11 6.22 22.67
CA GLN A 630 29.27 6.00 23.57
C GLN A 630 29.55 6.87 24.82
N ASP A 631 28.76 7.85 25.21
CA ASP A 631 28.98 8.59 26.46
C ASP A 631 27.83 8.38 27.46
N ASP A 632 27.97 7.33 28.29
CA ASP A 632 27.10 7.02 29.44
C ASP A 632 27.37 7.91 30.67
N SER A 633 28.25 8.92 30.56
CA SER A 633 28.65 9.72 31.72
C SER A 633 27.72 10.90 32.06
N GLN A 634 26.74 11.20 31.21
CA GLN A 634 25.71 12.21 31.50
C GLN A 634 24.48 11.55 32.15
N LYS A 635 23.84 12.24 33.10
CA LYS A 635 22.50 11.84 33.57
C LYS A 635 21.59 11.71 32.35
N LYS A 636 20.74 10.69 32.35
CA LYS A 636 19.80 10.32 31.29
C LYS A 636 18.62 9.60 31.94
N LEU A 637 17.46 9.59 31.29
CA LEU A 637 16.22 9.04 31.79
C LEU A 637 16.36 7.53 32.05
N ASP A 638 16.48 7.16 33.34
CA ASP A 638 16.65 5.77 33.78
C ASP A 638 15.35 5.12 34.27
N THR A 639 14.33 5.94 34.52
CA THR A 639 13.05 5.54 35.10
C THR A 639 11.92 6.28 34.39
N LEU A 640 10.91 5.55 33.96
CA LEU A 640 9.68 6.11 33.40
C LEU A 640 8.47 5.52 34.13
N ASP A 641 7.69 6.37 34.80
CA ASP A 641 6.48 5.98 35.51
C ASP A 641 5.24 6.42 34.71
N LEU A 642 4.47 5.45 34.23
CA LEU A 642 3.23 5.65 33.47
C LEU A 642 2.01 5.16 34.26
N SER A 643 2.13 4.97 35.57
CA SER A 643 1.05 4.44 36.41
C SER A 643 -0.23 5.29 36.37
N ASP A 644 -0.09 6.61 36.24
CA ASP A 644 -1.20 7.56 36.14
C ASP A 644 -1.73 7.72 34.70
N CYS A 645 -1.06 7.20 33.66
CA CYS A 645 -1.44 7.35 32.25
C CYS A 645 -2.48 6.30 31.81
N ALA A 646 -3.65 6.32 32.44
CA ALA A 646 -4.67 5.27 32.29
C ALA A 646 -5.19 5.09 30.84
N SER A 647 -5.20 6.15 30.03
CA SER A 647 -5.71 6.13 28.65
C SER A 647 -4.63 5.82 27.61
N LEU A 648 -3.38 5.55 28.04
CA LEU A 648 -2.25 5.43 27.14
C LEU A 648 -2.42 4.25 26.19
N SER A 649 -2.50 4.56 24.89
CA SER A 649 -2.65 3.61 23.80
C SER A 649 -1.36 3.46 22.99
N PHE A 650 -0.48 4.47 23.03
CA PHE A 650 0.77 4.51 22.30
C PHE A 650 1.93 4.96 23.20
N LEU A 651 2.97 4.13 23.27
CA LEU A 651 4.20 4.43 24.00
C LEU A 651 5.41 4.22 23.09
N GLU A 652 6.18 5.28 22.86
CA GLU A 652 7.50 5.22 22.22
C GLU A 652 8.51 5.97 23.08
N CYS A 653 9.39 5.23 23.74
CA CYS A 653 10.46 5.77 24.58
C CYS A 653 11.82 5.13 24.26
N SER A 654 12.01 4.67 23.03
CA SER A 654 13.26 4.08 22.57
C SER A 654 14.43 5.08 22.64
N GLY A 655 15.63 4.57 22.85
CA GLY A 655 16.88 5.34 22.91
C GLY A 655 17.21 5.93 24.28
N HIS A 656 16.31 5.81 25.26
CA HIS A 656 16.59 6.19 26.65
C HIS A 656 17.14 5.01 27.46
N PRO A 657 18.14 5.20 28.33
CA PRO A 657 18.74 4.14 29.14
C PRO A 657 17.85 3.71 30.32
N LEU A 658 16.57 3.46 30.05
CA LEU A 658 15.56 3.07 31.02
C LEU A 658 15.93 1.74 31.67
N ALA A 659 16.27 1.76 32.95
CA ALA A 659 16.43 0.57 33.78
C ALA A 659 15.10 0.13 34.41
N ASN A 660 14.17 1.09 34.60
CA ASN A 660 12.86 0.85 35.18
C ASN A 660 11.75 1.46 34.31
N LEU A 661 10.72 0.67 34.02
CA LEU A 661 9.53 1.12 33.29
C LEU A 661 8.29 0.60 34.01
N THR A 662 7.45 1.52 34.48
CA THR A 662 6.14 1.18 35.06
C THR A 662 5.07 1.44 34.01
N LEU A 663 4.43 0.39 33.49
CA LEU A 663 3.35 0.50 32.51
C LEU A 663 1.99 0.76 33.18
N PRO A 664 1.01 1.36 32.46
CA PRO A 664 -0.33 1.61 33.01
C PRO A 664 -1.06 0.31 33.36
N ALA A 665 -1.77 0.31 34.49
CA ALA A 665 -2.54 -0.85 34.97
C ALA A 665 -3.72 -1.24 34.05
N THR A 666 -4.18 -0.31 33.21
CA THR A 666 -5.31 -0.51 32.27
C THR A 666 -4.98 -1.44 31.11
N LYS A 667 -3.70 -1.59 30.77
CA LYS A 667 -3.22 -2.41 29.64
C LYS A 667 -3.89 -2.05 28.30
N ALA A 668 -4.23 -0.78 28.12
CA ALA A 668 -4.88 -0.27 26.91
C ALA A 668 -3.92 -0.10 25.71
N LEU A 669 -2.61 -0.22 25.95
CA LEU A 669 -1.55 -0.05 24.96
C LEU A 669 -1.75 -0.93 23.72
N ARG A 670 -1.61 -0.31 22.54
CA ARG A 670 -1.59 -0.91 21.21
C ARG A 670 -0.17 -1.01 20.65
N TYR A 671 0.70 -0.10 21.05
CA TYR A 671 2.11 -0.06 20.67
C TYR A 671 3.00 0.20 21.87
N ILE A 672 4.12 -0.53 21.95
CA ILE A 672 5.19 -0.33 22.93
C ILE A 672 6.53 -0.32 22.21
N GLY A 673 7.22 0.82 22.25
CA GLY A 673 8.59 1.01 21.78
C GLY A 673 9.53 1.33 22.94
N VAL A 674 10.42 0.39 23.25
CA VAL A 674 11.40 0.48 24.35
C VAL A 674 12.81 0.05 23.89
N SER A 675 13.07 0.12 22.59
CA SER A 675 14.35 -0.29 21.99
C SER A 675 15.48 0.63 22.47
N GLY A 676 16.70 0.12 22.59
CA GLY A 676 17.84 0.86 23.13
C GLY A 676 17.76 1.16 24.63
N SER A 677 16.81 0.55 25.36
CA SER A 677 16.69 0.71 26.81
C SER A 677 17.75 -0.07 27.61
N HIS A 678 17.83 0.19 28.92
CA HIS A 678 18.61 -0.61 29.88
C HIS A 678 17.74 -1.61 30.65
N LEU A 679 16.56 -1.94 30.13
CA LEU A 679 15.68 -2.92 30.74
C LEU A 679 16.37 -4.28 30.73
N THR A 680 16.29 -4.99 31.85
CA THR A 680 16.82 -6.37 31.97
C THR A 680 15.74 -7.41 31.73
N SER A 681 14.48 -7.04 31.98
CA SER A 681 13.31 -7.86 31.75
C SER A 681 12.13 -7.02 31.29
N LEU A 682 11.28 -7.59 30.44
CA LEU A 682 9.97 -7.03 30.08
C LEU A 682 8.92 -8.14 30.13
N GLU A 683 7.86 -7.90 30.91
CA GLU A 683 6.74 -8.83 31.07
C GLU A 683 5.44 -8.17 30.61
N LEU A 684 4.79 -8.77 29.61
CA LEU A 684 3.56 -8.29 29.02
C LEU A 684 2.51 -9.39 29.10
N GLU A 685 1.65 -9.32 30.11
CA GLU A 685 0.58 -10.30 30.31
C GLU A 685 -0.80 -9.64 30.18
N GLY A 686 -1.66 -10.18 29.31
CA GLY A 686 -3.06 -9.75 29.19
C GLY A 686 -3.27 -8.41 28.49
N TYR A 687 -2.32 -7.96 27.66
CA TYR A 687 -2.48 -6.76 26.84
C TYR A 687 -3.34 -7.08 25.61
N ALA A 688 -4.66 -7.05 25.78
CA ALA A 688 -5.63 -7.46 24.76
C ALA A 688 -5.56 -6.64 23.46
N ASN A 689 -5.13 -5.38 23.56
CA ASN A 689 -5.08 -4.45 22.43
C ASN A 689 -3.68 -4.30 21.83
N LEU A 690 -2.65 -4.89 22.42
CA LEU A 690 -1.28 -4.74 21.95
C LEU A 690 -1.14 -5.38 20.57
N GLU A 691 -0.76 -4.60 19.57
CA GLU A 691 -0.60 -5.02 18.18
C GLU A 691 0.87 -5.19 17.82
N ASN A 692 1.74 -4.29 18.31
CA ASN A 692 3.14 -4.24 17.94
C ASN A 692 4.03 -3.97 19.16
N LEU A 693 5.18 -4.64 19.22
CA LEU A 693 6.20 -4.47 20.24
C LEU A 693 7.58 -4.30 19.61
N SER A 694 8.27 -3.21 19.98
CA SER A 694 9.67 -2.93 19.67
C SER A 694 10.47 -2.88 20.97
N CYS A 695 11.42 -3.80 21.14
CA CYS A 695 12.12 -3.96 22.43
C CYS A 695 13.60 -4.37 22.32
N ALA A 696 14.25 -4.07 21.19
CA ALA A 696 15.64 -4.44 20.96
C ALA A 696 16.57 -3.71 21.95
N SER A 697 17.27 -4.42 22.84
CA SER A 697 18.19 -3.85 23.82
C SER A 697 19.33 -4.81 24.17
N LYS A 698 20.54 -4.25 24.35
CA LYS A 698 21.74 -4.98 24.81
C LYS A 698 21.62 -5.57 26.22
N THR A 699 20.72 -5.05 27.04
CA THR A 699 20.58 -5.48 28.44
C THR A 699 19.39 -6.41 28.65
N LEU A 700 18.47 -6.48 27.69
CA LEU A 700 17.24 -7.25 27.83
C LEU A 700 17.55 -8.75 27.79
N ALA A 701 17.51 -9.38 28.95
CA ALA A 701 17.84 -10.80 29.15
C ALA A 701 16.60 -11.70 29.17
N SER A 702 15.44 -11.14 29.50
CA SER A 702 14.16 -11.87 29.58
C SER A 702 13.02 -11.09 28.93
N LEU A 703 12.29 -11.73 28.01
CA LEU A 703 11.05 -11.22 27.45
C LEU A 703 9.96 -12.28 27.59
N ARG A 704 8.89 -11.94 28.31
CA ARG A 704 7.70 -12.79 28.47
C ARG A 704 6.46 -12.08 27.97
N ILE A 705 5.76 -12.72 27.05
CA ILE A 705 4.52 -12.23 26.45
C ILE A 705 3.47 -13.33 26.59
N ALA A 706 2.34 -13.00 27.21
CA ALA A 706 1.28 -13.95 27.47
C ALA A 706 -0.10 -13.31 27.29
N SER A 707 -1.03 -14.04 26.66
CA SER A 707 -2.42 -13.58 26.51
C SER A 707 -2.54 -12.21 25.84
N CYS A 708 -1.80 -12.01 24.74
CA CYS A 708 -1.84 -10.81 23.90
C CYS A 708 -2.49 -11.15 22.54
N PRO A 709 -3.83 -11.35 22.48
CA PRO A 709 -4.52 -11.90 21.31
C PRO A 709 -4.47 -11.02 20.05
N SER A 710 -4.19 -9.73 20.17
CA SER A 710 -4.09 -8.80 19.03
C SER A 710 -2.66 -8.61 18.52
N LEU A 711 -1.66 -9.21 19.18
CA LEU A 711 -0.25 -9.01 18.86
C LEU A 711 0.06 -9.62 17.50
N LYS A 712 0.49 -8.79 16.55
CA LYS A 712 0.82 -9.17 15.17
C LYS A 712 2.33 -9.33 14.99
N GLY A 713 3.11 -8.46 15.62
CA GLY A 713 4.55 -8.40 15.42
C GLY A 713 5.33 -8.17 16.70
N VAL A 714 6.39 -8.96 16.87
CA VAL A 714 7.45 -8.70 17.85
C VAL A 714 8.74 -8.38 17.10
N GLY A 715 9.11 -7.11 17.13
CA GLY A 715 10.44 -6.64 16.77
C GLY A 715 11.33 -6.65 18.01
N ALA A 716 11.96 -7.79 18.30
CA ALA A 716 13.10 -7.79 19.21
C ALA A 716 14.38 -7.35 18.49
N ALA A 717 14.34 -7.16 17.17
CA ALA A 717 15.43 -6.61 16.39
C ALA A 717 15.12 -5.19 15.92
N ALA A 718 16.15 -4.35 15.81
CA ALA A 718 16.03 -3.05 15.17
C ALA A 718 15.49 -3.27 13.74
N ALA A 719 14.26 -2.80 13.49
CA ALA A 719 13.78 -2.62 12.13
C ALA A 719 14.80 -1.77 11.38
N ASN A 720 15.00 -2.07 10.10
CA ASN A 720 15.97 -1.43 9.20
C ASN A 720 15.71 0.08 9.03
N GLY A 721 16.04 0.87 10.05
CA GLY A 721 16.17 2.32 9.97
C GLY A 721 17.65 2.70 9.86
N PRO A 722 18.01 3.69 9.02
CA PRO A 722 19.34 4.28 9.10
C PRO A 722 19.43 4.96 10.47
N VAL A 723 20.55 4.77 11.17
CA VAL A 723 20.83 5.35 12.49
C VAL A 723 20.26 4.60 13.71
N THR A 724 20.50 3.29 13.82
CA THR A 724 21.02 2.74 15.10
C THR A 724 22.04 1.64 14.81
N PRO A 725 23.23 1.62 15.44
CA PRO A 725 24.16 0.51 15.30
C PRO A 725 23.52 -0.73 15.92
N TYR A 726 23.29 -1.79 15.11
CA TYR A 726 22.86 -3.15 15.48
C TYR A 726 22.87 -3.40 17.00
N VAL A 727 21.76 -3.09 17.67
CA VAL A 727 21.60 -3.36 19.10
C VAL A 727 21.35 -4.85 19.21
N ARG A 728 22.42 -5.63 19.40
CA ARG A 728 22.33 -7.07 19.67
C ARG A 728 21.62 -7.27 20.99
N ASN A 729 20.60 -8.12 21.01
CA ASN A 729 19.96 -8.48 22.27
C ASN A 729 20.80 -9.48 23.04
N GLU A 730 20.67 -9.46 24.36
CA GLU A 730 21.20 -10.52 25.22
C GLU A 730 20.11 -11.47 25.73
N LEU A 731 18.98 -11.55 25.02
CA LEU A 731 17.80 -12.34 25.39
C LEU A 731 18.18 -13.81 25.58
N ALA A 732 18.19 -14.27 26.83
CA ALA A 732 18.40 -15.66 27.19
C ALA A 732 17.07 -16.41 27.29
N THR A 733 16.01 -15.71 27.72
CA THR A 733 14.65 -16.24 27.86
C THR A 733 13.70 -15.47 26.96
N LEU A 734 13.02 -16.20 26.06
CA LEU A 734 11.93 -15.69 25.24
C LEU A 734 10.73 -16.63 25.39
N GLU A 735 9.67 -16.14 26.00
CA GLU A 735 8.43 -16.89 26.19
C GLU A 735 7.28 -16.12 25.56
N ILE A 736 6.64 -16.73 24.56
CA ILE A 736 5.45 -16.16 23.91
C ILE A 736 4.34 -17.21 23.96
N THR A 737 3.22 -16.87 24.60
CA THR A 737 2.09 -17.77 24.79
C THR A 737 0.77 -17.05 24.51
N ASP A 738 -0.21 -17.76 23.96
CA ASP A 738 -1.56 -17.23 23.67
C ASP A 738 -1.54 -15.91 22.86
N CYS A 739 -0.77 -15.89 21.77
CA CYS A 739 -0.68 -14.78 20.82
C CYS A 739 -1.15 -15.20 19.40
N PRO A 740 -2.44 -15.59 19.23
CA PRO A 740 -2.96 -16.20 18.00
C PRO A 740 -2.96 -15.30 16.76
N ALA A 741 -2.86 -13.98 16.92
CA ALA A 741 -2.79 -13.04 15.80
C ALA A 741 -1.37 -12.83 15.25
N MET A 742 -0.34 -13.41 15.87
CA MET A 742 1.05 -13.12 15.50
C MET A 742 1.36 -13.62 14.08
N THR A 743 1.83 -12.70 13.24
CA THR A 743 2.23 -12.91 11.85
C THR A 743 3.73 -12.84 11.66
N SER A 744 4.44 -12.08 12.51
CA SER A 744 5.88 -11.90 12.41
C SER A 744 6.60 -11.97 13.75
N LEU A 745 7.72 -12.69 13.76
CA LEU A 745 8.60 -12.82 14.92
C LEU A 745 10.06 -12.61 14.49
N PHE A 746 10.65 -11.51 14.95
CA PHE A 746 12.05 -11.17 14.70
C PHE A 746 12.83 -11.18 16.01
N CYS A 747 13.64 -12.22 16.20
CA CYS A 747 14.53 -12.39 17.34
C CYS A 747 15.85 -13.02 16.89
N TYR A 748 16.69 -12.23 16.20
CA TYR A 748 18.02 -12.66 15.79
C TYR A 748 19.11 -12.15 16.76
N ASP A 749 20.32 -12.68 16.62
CA ASP A 749 21.54 -12.32 17.37
C ASP A 749 21.31 -12.17 18.88
N SER A 750 20.72 -13.21 19.48
CA SER A 750 20.35 -13.28 20.90
C SER A 750 20.97 -14.53 21.57
N LYS A 751 20.51 -14.91 22.76
CA LYS A 751 20.97 -16.08 23.53
C LYS A 751 19.84 -17.09 23.78
N VAL A 752 18.79 -17.08 22.95
CA VAL A 752 17.60 -17.92 23.14
C VAL A 752 17.97 -19.37 22.88
N SER A 753 17.66 -20.25 23.84
CA SER A 753 17.99 -21.68 23.78
C SER A 753 16.81 -22.61 23.47
N SER A 754 15.58 -22.11 23.66
CA SER A 754 14.33 -22.80 23.31
C SER A 754 13.23 -21.80 22.98
N LEU A 755 12.33 -22.17 22.07
CA LEU A 755 11.17 -21.36 21.69
C LEU A 755 10.04 -22.27 21.21
N ASP A 756 8.80 -21.98 21.60
CA ASP A 756 7.60 -22.74 21.19
C ASP A 756 6.83 -22.01 20.07
N LEU A 757 6.74 -22.67 18.91
CA LEU A 757 5.97 -22.36 17.70
C LEU A 757 4.45 -22.32 17.89
N GLN A 758 3.93 -23.25 18.70
CA GLN A 758 2.64 -23.89 18.43
C GLN A 758 1.43 -23.05 18.83
N GLY A 759 1.62 -22.03 19.66
CA GLY A 759 0.58 -21.06 20.06
C GLY A 759 0.29 -19.96 19.04
N MET A 760 0.98 -19.94 17.90
CA MET A 760 0.97 -18.83 16.93
C MET A 760 0.66 -19.30 15.50
N PRO A 761 -0.58 -19.77 15.23
CA PRO A 761 -0.95 -20.45 13.98
C PRO A 761 -0.97 -19.54 12.74
N ARG A 762 -0.87 -18.22 12.92
CA ARG A 762 -0.86 -17.21 11.85
C ARG A 762 0.54 -16.72 11.49
N LEU A 763 1.60 -17.31 12.06
CA LEU A 763 2.97 -16.93 11.73
C LEU A 763 3.23 -17.10 10.23
N GLU A 764 3.68 -16.01 9.60
CA GLU A 764 4.10 -15.96 8.19
C GLU A 764 5.62 -15.80 8.07
N TYR A 765 6.23 -15.02 8.98
CA TYR A 765 7.65 -14.68 8.95
C TYR A 765 8.31 -14.93 10.30
N VAL A 766 9.34 -15.77 10.31
CA VAL A 766 10.12 -16.11 11.52
C VAL A 766 11.61 -15.93 11.23
N GLU A 767 12.27 -15.08 12.00
CA GLU A 767 13.72 -14.83 11.94
C GLU A 767 14.35 -15.02 13.33
N LEU A 768 15.12 -16.11 13.47
CA LEU A 768 15.73 -16.59 14.70
C LEU A 768 17.25 -16.77 14.57
N SER A 769 17.88 -16.15 13.58
CA SER A 769 19.30 -16.36 13.29
C SER A 769 20.22 -15.93 14.45
N GLY A 770 21.36 -16.58 14.63
CA GLY A 770 22.34 -16.16 15.63
C GLY A 770 21.88 -16.38 17.08
N ASN A 771 21.21 -17.50 17.34
CA ASN A 771 20.74 -17.90 18.68
C ASN A 771 21.43 -19.18 19.16
N GLN A 772 20.91 -19.79 20.23
CA GLN A 772 21.42 -21.02 20.84
C GLN A 772 20.38 -22.16 20.82
N LEU A 773 19.44 -22.13 19.87
CA LEU A 773 18.39 -23.13 19.75
C LEU A 773 19.01 -24.51 19.43
N THR A 774 18.59 -25.54 20.16
CA THR A 774 19.06 -26.93 19.96
C THR A 774 18.09 -27.78 19.13
N SER A 775 16.83 -27.36 19.05
CA SER A 775 15.78 -27.95 18.23
C SER A 775 14.73 -26.89 17.92
N LEU A 776 14.06 -27.01 16.78
CA LEU A 776 12.95 -26.13 16.40
C LEU A 776 11.84 -26.94 15.75
N ASP A 777 10.63 -26.82 16.30
CA ASP A 777 9.42 -27.40 15.73
C ASP A 777 8.54 -26.30 15.13
N ALA A 778 8.63 -26.14 13.82
CA ALA A 778 7.80 -25.26 13.02
C ALA A 778 6.70 -26.03 12.29
N SER A 779 6.47 -27.32 12.62
CA SER A 779 5.51 -28.14 11.91
C SER A 779 4.07 -27.65 12.12
N GLY A 780 3.23 -27.84 11.11
CA GLY A 780 1.81 -27.48 11.14
C GLY A 780 1.49 -25.99 11.05
N LEU A 781 2.50 -25.11 10.96
CA LEU A 781 2.30 -23.66 10.81
C LEU A 781 1.84 -23.34 9.38
N ALA A 782 0.53 -23.46 9.15
CA ALA A 782 -0.07 -23.44 7.82
C ALA A 782 0.12 -22.13 7.04
N ALA A 783 0.34 -21.02 7.74
CA ALA A 783 0.56 -19.69 7.17
C ALA A 783 2.05 -19.36 6.93
N LEU A 784 2.98 -20.18 7.42
CA LEU A 784 4.41 -19.87 7.41
C LEU A 784 4.95 -19.81 5.98
N LYS A 785 5.51 -18.67 5.59
CA LYS A 785 6.10 -18.39 4.28
C LYS A 785 7.63 -18.40 4.34
N ASN A 786 8.18 -17.79 5.38
CA ASN A 786 9.63 -17.59 5.52
C ASN A 786 10.08 -18.03 6.92
N LEU A 787 11.07 -18.92 6.95
CA LEU A 787 11.71 -19.37 8.18
C LEU A 787 13.22 -19.21 8.07
N SER A 788 13.80 -18.43 8.96
CA SER A 788 15.25 -18.29 9.12
C SER A 788 15.63 -18.67 10.55
N CYS A 789 16.52 -19.64 10.67
CA CYS A 789 17.05 -20.17 11.93
C CYS A 789 18.57 -20.42 11.80
N ARG A 790 19.23 -19.63 10.95
CA ARG A 790 20.65 -19.73 10.66
C ARG A 790 21.51 -19.55 11.91
N ASN A 791 22.72 -20.12 11.95
CA ASN A 791 23.70 -19.88 13.00
C ASN A 791 23.10 -20.15 14.40
N ASN A 792 22.64 -21.38 14.58
CA ASN A 792 22.09 -21.91 15.83
C ASN A 792 22.81 -23.23 16.17
N GLN A 793 22.27 -24.00 17.12
CA GLN A 793 22.79 -25.31 17.52
C GLN A 793 21.81 -26.44 17.18
N LEU A 794 20.99 -26.27 16.13
CA LEU A 794 19.88 -27.17 15.83
C LEU A 794 20.39 -28.56 15.45
N ALA A 795 20.08 -29.55 16.28
CA ALA A 795 20.26 -30.97 15.95
C ALA A 795 19.04 -31.55 15.22
N SER A 796 17.89 -30.86 15.30
CA SER A 796 16.66 -31.23 14.61
C SER A 796 15.84 -30.00 14.23
N LEU A 797 15.20 -30.08 13.06
CA LEU A 797 14.29 -29.07 12.53
C LEU A 797 13.09 -29.79 11.90
N SER A 798 11.88 -29.47 12.36
CA SER A 798 10.63 -29.99 11.80
C SER A 798 9.88 -28.88 11.07
N ILE A 799 9.62 -29.07 9.78
CA ILE A 799 8.93 -28.11 8.89
C ILE A 799 7.76 -28.75 8.13
N ASP A 800 7.34 -29.96 8.53
CA ASP A 800 6.23 -30.67 7.91
C ASP A 800 4.90 -29.94 8.09
N GLY A 801 4.04 -29.98 7.08
CA GLY A 801 2.69 -29.40 7.18
C GLY A 801 2.64 -27.87 7.05
N CYS A 802 3.67 -27.26 6.47
CA CYS A 802 3.75 -25.82 6.18
C CYS A 802 3.56 -25.55 4.66
N PRO A 803 2.35 -25.68 4.10
CA PRO A 803 2.12 -25.67 2.65
C PRO A 803 2.44 -24.35 1.94
N GLN A 804 2.51 -23.24 2.68
CA GLN A 804 2.83 -21.90 2.17
C GLN A 804 4.32 -21.56 2.26
N LEU A 805 5.16 -22.46 2.79
CA LEU A 805 6.58 -22.20 3.03
C LEU A 805 7.32 -22.04 1.69
N GLN A 806 7.91 -20.88 1.48
CA GLN A 806 8.61 -20.47 0.26
C GLN A 806 10.12 -20.48 0.44
N ARG A 807 10.59 -20.01 1.60
CA ARG A 807 12.02 -19.88 1.91
C ARG A 807 12.34 -20.44 3.28
N VAL A 808 13.37 -21.28 3.32
CA VAL A 808 13.98 -21.78 4.56
C VAL A 808 15.48 -21.51 4.56
N ASP A 809 15.97 -20.82 5.58
CA ASP A 809 17.40 -20.76 5.91
C ASP A 809 17.64 -21.43 7.26
N CYS A 810 18.26 -22.61 7.22
CA CYS A 810 18.71 -23.36 8.38
C CYS A 810 20.23 -23.57 8.35
N SER A 811 20.97 -22.68 7.70
CA SER A 811 22.42 -22.80 7.55
C SER A 811 23.18 -22.63 8.88
N GLU A 812 24.42 -23.08 8.94
CA GLU A 812 25.30 -22.98 10.13
C GLU A 812 24.63 -23.57 11.39
N ASN A 813 24.32 -24.87 11.34
CA ASN A 813 23.64 -25.60 12.41
C ASN A 813 24.27 -27.01 12.59
N GLN A 814 23.64 -27.88 13.37
CA GLN A 814 24.12 -29.24 13.68
C GLN A 814 23.22 -30.33 13.08
N LEU A 815 22.48 -30.04 12.00
CA LEU A 815 21.53 -30.98 11.40
C LEU A 815 22.27 -32.15 10.75
N ALA A 816 22.02 -33.37 11.24
CA ALA A 816 22.52 -34.60 10.62
C ALA A 816 21.62 -35.10 9.50
N ALA A 817 20.33 -34.73 9.53
CA ALA A 817 19.35 -35.05 8.50
C ALA A 817 18.31 -33.93 8.37
N LEU A 818 17.79 -33.73 7.16
CA LEU A 818 16.68 -32.82 6.89
C LEU A 818 15.72 -33.45 5.89
N ARG A 819 14.43 -33.44 6.22
CA ARG A 819 13.35 -33.91 5.34
C ARG A 819 12.33 -32.80 5.20
N THR A 820 11.97 -32.44 3.96
CA THR A 820 11.03 -31.34 3.72
C THR A 820 9.58 -31.76 3.82
N GLY A 821 9.24 -33.04 3.62
CA GLY A 821 7.85 -33.44 3.45
C GLY A 821 7.20 -32.73 2.26
N LYS A 822 5.87 -32.68 2.21
CA LYS A 822 5.13 -32.06 1.10
C LYS A 822 5.09 -30.53 1.24
N LEU A 823 6.08 -29.84 0.67
CA LEU A 823 6.16 -28.36 0.61
C LEU A 823 6.00 -27.86 -0.83
N PRO A 824 4.76 -27.63 -1.31
CA PRO A 824 4.50 -27.35 -2.72
C PRO A 824 4.92 -25.95 -3.19
N GLN A 825 5.22 -25.03 -2.26
CA GLN A 825 5.60 -23.64 -2.56
C GLN A 825 7.07 -23.33 -2.23
N LEU A 826 7.84 -24.31 -1.73
CA LEU A 826 9.22 -24.08 -1.32
C LEU A 826 10.08 -23.86 -2.57
N THR A 827 10.55 -22.63 -2.78
CA THR A 827 11.42 -22.25 -3.89
C THR A 827 12.88 -22.17 -3.49
N MET A 828 13.18 -21.90 -2.22
CA MET A 828 14.56 -21.79 -1.73
C MET A 828 14.81 -22.51 -0.40
N LEU A 829 15.85 -23.33 -0.37
CA LEU A 829 16.37 -23.98 0.84
C LEU A 829 17.87 -23.73 1.00
N VAL A 830 18.25 -23.06 2.09
CA VAL A 830 19.63 -22.82 2.50
C VAL A 830 19.94 -23.69 3.72
N ALA A 831 20.72 -24.75 3.53
CA ALA A 831 21.12 -25.72 4.55
C ALA A 831 22.65 -25.87 4.67
N SER A 832 23.43 -24.95 4.09
CA SER A 832 24.88 -24.90 4.16
C SER A 832 25.42 -24.93 5.60
N GLY A 833 26.61 -25.45 5.83
CA GLY A 833 27.25 -25.47 7.16
C GLY A 833 26.60 -26.44 8.14
N ASN A 834 25.89 -27.47 7.66
CA ASN A 834 25.35 -28.55 8.49
C ASN A 834 26.03 -29.88 8.18
N PRO A 835 26.26 -30.77 9.16
CA PRO A 835 26.81 -32.11 8.94
C PRO A 835 25.78 -33.09 8.36
N LEU A 836 25.03 -32.68 7.32
CA LEU A 836 23.96 -33.46 6.71
C LEU A 836 24.52 -34.74 6.09
N THR A 837 24.03 -35.89 6.53
CA THR A 837 24.30 -37.21 5.93
C THR A 837 23.10 -37.73 5.14
N ASP A 838 21.94 -37.10 5.31
CA ASP A 838 20.66 -37.50 4.74
C ASP A 838 19.82 -36.24 4.45
N LEU A 839 19.48 -36.05 3.17
CA LEU A 839 18.67 -34.92 2.72
C LEU A 839 17.60 -35.43 1.77
N ASP A 840 16.33 -35.31 2.18
CA ASP A 840 15.19 -35.63 1.33
C ASP A 840 14.39 -34.36 1.01
N VAL A 841 14.60 -33.87 -0.21
CA VAL A 841 13.89 -32.73 -0.81
C VAL A 841 12.95 -33.17 -1.95
N SER A 842 12.76 -34.49 -2.14
CA SER A 842 12.03 -35.05 -3.30
C SER A 842 10.57 -34.63 -3.39
N GLN A 843 9.99 -34.16 -2.29
CA GLN A 843 8.60 -33.72 -2.19
C GLN A 843 8.45 -32.18 -2.25
N ALA A 844 9.55 -31.43 -2.38
CA ALA A 844 9.57 -29.98 -2.61
C ALA A 844 9.63 -29.68 -4.13
N ALA A 845 8.54 -29.96 -4.84
CA ALA A 845 8.54 -29.93 -6.32
C ALA A 845 8.79 -28.54 -6.94
N ALA A 846 8.57 -27.45 -6.18
CA ALA A 846 8.82 -26.08 -6.62
C ALA A 846 10.22 -25.56 -6.28
N LEU A 847 11.11 -26.39 -5.71
CA LEU A 847 12.43 -25.96 -5.27
C LEU A 847 13.29 -25.54 -6.46
N GLU A 848 13.69 -24.26 -6.48
CA GLU A 848 14.49 -23.62 -7.54
C GLU A 848 15.95 -23.48 -7.12
N SER A 849 16.20 -23.06 -5.87
CA SER A 849 17.55 -22.85 -5.33
C SER A 849 17.82 -23.70 -4.08
N LEU A 850 18.90 -24.47 -4.11
CA LEU A 850 19.35 -25.30 -2.99
C LEU A 850 20.82 -25.02 -2.63
N TYR A 851 21.09 -24.72 -1.37
CA TYR A 851 22.44 -24.47 -0.86
C TYR A 851 22.76 -25.46 0.26
N ILE A 852 23.75 -26.32 0.04
CA ILE A 852 24.18 -27.42 0.93
C ILE A 852 25.70 -27.43 1.11
N THR A 853 26.36 -26.29 0.91
CA THR A 853 27.82 -26.13 1.05
C THR A 853 28.28 -26.63 2.42
N GLY A 854 29.34 -27.45 2.47
CA GLY A 854 29.91 -27.99 3.71
C GLY A 854 29.12 -29.15 4.33
N SER A 855 28.24 -29.79 3.57
CA SER A 855 27.50 -30.98 4.02
C SER A 855 28.37 -32.25 4.04
N SER A 856 27.91 -33.28 4.76
CA SER A 856 28.52 -34.62 4.81
C SER A 856 27.78 -35.64 3.93
N LEU A 857 27.09 -35.17 2.88
CA LEU A 857 26.34 -36.01 1.95
C LEU A 857 27.31 -36.79 1.08
N THR A 858 27.02 -38.07 0.87
CA THR A 858 27.80 -38.94 -0.05
C THR A 858 27.16 -39.02 -1.43
N THR A 859 25.85 -38.78 -1.52
CA THR A 859 25.08 -38.80 -2.77
C THR A 859 24.01 -37.73 -2.74
N PHE A 860 23.74 -37.10 -3.87
CA PHE A 860 22.58 -36.23 -4.08
C PHE A 860 22.13 -36.35 -5.54
N ASP A 861 20.83 -36.58 -5.75
CA ASP A 861 20.26 -36.64 -7.09
C ASP A 861 19.50 -35.34 -7.40
N PRO A 862 20.11 -34.38 -8.12
CA PRO A 862 19.42 -33.13 -8.50
C PRO A 862 18.28 -33.36 -9.50
N PHE A 863 18.23 -34.50 -10.20
CA PHE A 863 17.13 -34.81 -11.13
C PHE A 863 15.84 -35.18 -10.40
N ALA A 864 15.91 -35.55 -9.12
CA ALA A 864 14.74 -35.75 -8.27
C ALA A 864 14.00 -34.42 -7.96
N CYS A 865 14.63 -33.26 -8.22
CA CYS A 865 14.07 -31.93 -8.02
C CYS A 865 13.82 -31.27 -9.40
N PRO A 866 12.62 -31.43 -10.00
CA PRO A 866 12.40 -31.06 -11.40
C PRO A 866 12.53 -29.55 -11.69
N SER A 867 12.20 -28.71 -10.71
CA SER A 867 12.24 -27.24 -10.82
C SER A 867 13.58 -26.64 -10.41
N LEU A 868 14.51 -27.44 -9.90
CA LEU A 868 15.81 -26.95 -9.44
C LEU A 868 16.55 -26.30 -10.61
N THR A 869 17.04 -25.08 -10.40
CA THR A 869 17.82 -24.28 -11.37
C THR A 869 19.21 -23.96 -10.84
N GLU A 870 19.35 -23.82 -9.51
CA GLU A 870 20.59 -23.45 -8.84
C GLU A 870 20.93 -24.42 -7.69
N LEU A 871 22.18 -24.89 -7.66
CA LEU A 871 22.70 -25.74 -6.59
C LEU A 871 24.08 -25.26 -6.12
N GLN A 872 24.22 -25.02 -4.81
CA GLN A 872 25.51 -24.77 -4.18
C GLN A 872 25.89 -25.94 -3.27
N CYS A 873 27.00 -26.64 -3.56
CA CYS A 873 27.40 -27.84 -2.82
C CYS A 873 28.91 -27.93 -2.56
N PHE A 874 29.60 -26.80 -2.47
CA PHE A 874 31.06 -26.78 -2.25
C PHE A 874 31.43 -27.31 -0.87
N GLY A 875 32.64 -27.85 -0.71
CA GLY A 875 33.10 -28.35 0.59
C GLY A 875 32.43 -29.65 1.06
N CYS A 876 31.61 -30.31 0.23
CA CYS A 876 31.09 -31.65 0.51
C CYS A 876 32.12 -32.71 0.06
N ALA A 877 33.06 -33.07 0.92
CA ALA A 877 34.27 -33.84 0.54
C ALA A 877 33.99 -35.22 -0.07
N ASP A 878 32.92 -35.89 0.40
CA ASP A 878 32.58 -37.26 0.01
C ASP A 878 31.41 -37.35 -0.98
N LEU A 879 30.92 -36.20 -1.48
CA LEU A 879 29.77 -36.15 -2.39
C LEU A 879 30.16 -36.64 -3.78
N ASP A 880 29.48 -37.67 -4.27
CA ASP A 880 29.61 -38.10 -5.66
C ASP A 880 29.05 -37.03 -6.61
N MET A 881 29.95 -36.37 -7.35
CA MET A 881 29.64 -35.28 -8.27
C MET A 881 29.08 -35.76 -9.62
N THR A 882 29.06 -37.06 -9.90
CA THR A 882 28.73 -37.62 -11.23
C THR A 882 27.37 -37.17 -11.76
N LEU A 883 26.33 -37.12 -10.90
CA LEU A 883 24.99 -36.66 -11.31
C LEU A 883 24.90 -35.13 -11.41
N ILE A 884 25.63 -34.41 -10.56
CA ILE A 884 25.64 -32.94 -10.52
C ILE A 884 26.31 -32.39 -11.78
N GLU A 885 27.46 -32.95 -12.16
CA GLU A 885 28.18 -32.61 -13.40
C GLU A 885 27.36 -32.93 -14.66
N GLN A 886 26.47 -33.92 -14.60
CA GLN A 886 25.54 -34.20 -15.69
C GLN A 886 24.40 -33.19 -15.74
N TRP A 887 23.88 -32.80 -14.57
CA TRP A 887 22.72 -31.93 -14.41
C TRP A 887 23.01 -30.45 -14.75
N GLY A 888 24.14 -29.90 -14.31
CA GLY A 888 24.43 -28.47 -14.39
C GLY A 888 25.84 -28.13 -14.89
N ASP A 889 26.02 -26.88 -15.31
CA ASP A 889 27.32 -26.27 -15.58
C ASP A 889 27.74 -25.43 -14.37
N LEU A 890 29.04 -25.46 -14.06
CA LEU A 890 29.59 -24.70 -12.95
C LEU A 890 29.83 -23.24 -13.34
N ASP A 891 29.12 -22.31 -12.68
CA ASP A 891 29.35 -20.88 -12.77
C ASP A 891 30.30 -20.42 -11.63
N THR A 892 31.47 -19.94 -12.03
CA THR A 892 32.49 -19.37 -11.13
C THR A 892 32.59 -17.85 -11.23
N THR A 893 31.71 -17.19 -11.99
CA THR A 893 31.69 -15.72 -12.09
C THR A 893 31.33 -15.09 -10.74
N ASP A 894 31.88 -13.91 -10.47
CA ASP A 894 31.66 -13.15 -9.23
C ASP A 894 31.84 -13.94 -7.91
N HIS A 895 32.74 -14.94 -7.89
CA HIS A 895 32.95 -15.83 -6.74
C HIS A 895 31.71 -16.59 -6.25
N LYS A 896 30.65 -16.66 -7.06
CA LYS A 896 29.38 -17.28 -6.68
C LYS A 896 29.54 -18.77 -6.36
N ASN A 897 30.38 -19.48 -7.13
CA ASN A 897 30.57 -20.92 -7.03
C ASN A 897 29.21 -21.62 -6.96
N ILE A 898 28.46 -21.65 -8.07
CA ILE A 898 27.10 -22.23 -8.12
C ILE A 898 27.00 -23.13 -9.35
N TRP A 899 26.34 -24.27 -9.22
CA TRP A 899 25.94 -25.11 -10.35
C TRP A 899 24.61 -24.63 -10.89
N VAL A 900 24.56 -24.30 -12.18
CA VAL A 900 23.37 -23.84 -12.89
C VAL A 900 22.90 -24.94 -13.83
N LYS A 901 21.62 -25.27 -13.82
CA LYS A 901 21.07 -26.35 -14.65
C LYS A 901 21.32 -26.13 -16.15
N LYS A 902 21.72 -27.18 -16.86
CA LYS A 902 21.98 -27.11 -18.30
C LYS A 902 20.71 -26.83 -19.09
N ASN A 903 20.83 -25.99 -20.10
CA ASN A 903 19.75 -25.58 -21.01
C ASN A 903 18.62 -24.76 -20.36
N LEU A 904 18.98 -23.91 -19.37
CA LEU A 904 18.11 -22.82 -18.92
C LEU A 904 18.01 -21.71 -19.97
#